data_AF-A0A972MWB6-F1
#
_entry.id   AF-A0A972MWB6-F1
#
_cell.length_a   1.000
_cell.length_b   1.000
_cell.length_c   1.000
_cell.angle_alpha   90.00
_cell.angle_beta   90.00
_cell.angle_gamma   90.00
#
_symmetry.space_group_name_H-M   'P 1'
#
loop_
_entity.id
_entity.type
_entity.pdbx_description
1 polymer ?
#
loop_
_entity_poly.entity_id
_entity_poly.type
_entity_poly.pdbx_seq_one_letter_code
_entity_poly.pdbx_strand_id
1 'polypeptide(L)'
;MRTAMSVVLGVFLLSFAIAQNTSTVYDCFVNQGSQRMRFIFLVDISGSMEGKVKGSANVFPELKRILTHEYADSIPPGSEVWVVPFGEGIIKERERKFSFPEERKRYESYVYSLQADENWTYIYLSLIQVLQELKATSAGANTTPTAIYLFTDGIDNEFINNEQKRFKRFSQLTQLIRSFDECELPILYLISLNDKVPPPDNPYPGRIVVVRALDEDGKAVVPYTRTALFKPPVLNLGNLWDSRSASRAISARLDIGDSPALVQLSIIEDGQLSAQGAFLSVEPSEIKISPGNLQQFNLKFSLKNAEALKQGKYTAELFLQPVRVSSDYVTARPNSIKLNFEYLEPSTIRISPTDDYLLGKSAKEVVFDEHNRQATLSYNIKIQGHQTKTYKFEAYIKQVPPSLNVQVNGHSTDRAYIEIPPGKSSRIDIAFALRDSYSAETSTPKLIIRGIEPSDLSTEYPLPRLRILPPPVSISDVLLPLLFVLVPLAAVLLFLMFRNKSIARENCGEIEICIGGTSNCNTFDLGTYGELKHGISLGDFQVELGDIFIQAEQPTPCSLIVSNVPEHLRIIGAGTEVLDGDALYYGERYSVVELGQPSEPLYSFAVYEPKAPAVNDNLNTEQESTTDTIEEDLNYG
;
A
#
# COMPACT_ATOMS: atom_id res chain seq x y z
N MET A 1 -8.09 -9.65 -34.43
CA MET A 1 -8.58 -9.14 -33.12
C MET A 1 -9.65 -10.03 -32.45
N ARG A 2 -10.25 -11.03 -33.10
CA ARG A 2 -11.25 -11.93 -32.46
C ARG A 2 -10.71 -13.28 -31.95
N THR A 3 -9.46 -13.63 -32.22
CA THR A 3 -8.84 -14.90 -31.80
C THR A 3 -7.99 -14.80 -30.53
N ALA A 4 -7.59 -13.60 -30.11
CA ALA A 4 -6.82 -13.39 -28.87
C ALA A 4 -7.71 -13.34 -27.60
N MET A 5 -9.02 -13.17 -27.76
CA MET A 5 -9.95 -13.00 -26.64
C MET A 5 -10.49 -14.34 -26.08
N SER A 6 -10.37 -15.45 -26.83
CA SER A 6 -10.78 -16.78 -26.37
C SER A 6 -9.71 -17.49 -25.52
N VAL A 7 -8.43 -17.15 -25.67
CA VAL A 7 -7.34 -17.78 -24.89
C VAL A 7 -7.23 -17.17 -23.49
N VAL A 8 -7.52 -15.87 -23.35
CA VAL A 8 -7.50 -15.18 -22.03
C VAL A 8 -8.69 -15.61 -21.15
N LEU A 9 -9.84 -15.95 -21.74
CA LEU A 9 -11.00 -16.47 -21.01
C LEU A 9 -10.83 -17.96 -20.61
N GLY A 10 -10.09 -18.74 -21.40
CA GLY A 10 -9.80 -20.15 -21.10
C GLY A 10 -8.80 -20.36 -19.97
N VAL A 11 -7.85 -19.44 -19.78
CA VAL A 11 -6.86 -19.52 -18.69
C VAL A 11 -7.41 -18.99 -17.35
N PHE A 12 -8.30 -17.98 -17.39
CA PHE A 12 -8.96 -17.48 -16.17
C PHE A 12 -9.97 -18.48 -15.58
N LEU A 13 -10.60 -19.32 -16.40
CA LEU A 13 -11.49 -20.39 -15.93
C LEU A 13 -10.74 -21.63 -15.42
N LEU A 14 -9.50 -21.86 -15.86
CA LEU A 14 -8.67 -22.96 -15.34
C LEU A 14 -8.04 -22.67 -13.98
N SER A 15 -7.78 -21.40 -13.65
CA SER A 15 -7.19 -21.01 -12.34
C SER A 15 -8.20 -20.99 -11.19
N PHE A 16 -9.51 -20.92 -11.47
CA PHE A 16 -10.55 -21.11 -10.45
C PHE A 16 -10.89 -22.59 -10.20
N ALA A 17 -10.51 -23.50 -11.10
CA ALA A 17 -10.85 -24.93 -11.00
C ALA A 17 -9.90 -25.73 -10.08
N ILE A 18 -8.75 -25.18 -9.67
CA ILE A 18 -7.75 -25.92 -8.88
C ILE A 18 -7.97 -25.77 -7.34
N ALA A 19 -8.95 -24.98 -6.90
CA ALA A 19 -9.27 -24.81 -5.48
C ALA A 19 -10.61 -25.44 -5.03
N GLN A 20 -11.32 -26.18 -5.89
CA GLN A 20 -12.65 -26.74 -5.57
C GLN A 20 -12.74 -28.27 -5.46
N ASN A 21 -11.64 -29.01 -5.68
CA ASN A 21 -11.69 -30.49 -5.73
C ASN A 21 -11.59 -31.22 -4.37
N THR A 22 -12.03 -30.60 -3.28
CA THR A 22 -12.24 -31.29 -1.99
C THR A 22 -13.67 -31.17 -1.45
N SER A 23 -14.62 -30.75 -2.30
CA SER A 23 -16.04 -30.55 -1.95
C SER A 23 -16.97 -31.76 -2.24
N THR A 24 -16.49 -32.79 -2.93
CA THR A 24 -17.37 -33.75 -3.62
C THR A 24 -18.18 -34.67 -2.70
N VAL A 25 -17.68 -35.04 -1.51
CA VAL A 25 -18.41 -35.91 -0.58
C VAL A 25 -19.67 -35.24 -0.01
N TYR A 26 -19.62 -33.92 0.19
CA TYR A 26 -20.64 -33.17 0.93
C TYR A 26 -21.75 -32.63 0.03
N ASP A 27 -21.45 -32.30 -1.22
CA ASP A 27 -22.45 -31.83 -2.18
C ASP A 27 -23.50 -32.90 -2.48
N CYS A 28 -23.16 -34.19 -2.34
CA CYS A 28 -24.09 -35.30 -2.62
C CYS A 28 -25.24 -35.44 -1.62
N PHE A 29 -25.04 -35.08 -0.35
CA PHE A 29 -26.10 -35.13 0.67
C PHE A 29 -26.80 -33.78 0.87
N VAL A 30 -26.16 -32.66 0.49
CA VAL A 30 -26.68 -31.30 0.71
C VAL A 30 -27.44 -30.76 -0.52
N ASN A 31 -26.99 -31.06 -1.75
CA ASN A 31 -27.75 -30.70 -2.95
C ASN A 31 -28.95 -31.62 -3.18
N GLN A 32 -28.97 -32.79 -2.54
CA GLN A 32 -30.20 -33.53 -2.35
C GLN A 32 -30.92 -32.96 -1.13
N GLY A 33 -31.69 -31.87 -1.32
CA GLY A 33 -32.75 -31.44 -0.40
C GLY A 33 -33.88 -32.49 -0.26
N SER A 34 -33.56 -33.77 -0.39
CA SER A 34 -34.47 -34.89 -0.31
C SER A 34 -34.72 -35.22 1.16
N GLN A 35 -35.95 -35.00 1.59
CA GLN A 35 -36.49 -35.45 2.87
C GLN A 35 -36.51 -37.00 3.01
N ARG A 36 -35.93 -37.75 2.07
CA ARG A 36 -35.99 -39.21 1.99
C ARG A 36 -34.62 -39.82 2.24
N MET A 37 -34.51 -40.61 3.30
CA MET A 37 -33.31 -41.38 3.65
C MET A 37 -33.64 -42.86 3.81
N ARG A 38 -32.61 -43.72 3.83
CA ARG A 38 -32.70 -45.11 4.24
C ARG A 38 -32.09 -45.29 5.63
N PHE A 39 -32.87 -45.79 6.57
CA PHE A 39 -32.43 -46.17 7.91
C PHE A 39 -32.36 -47.69 7.99
N ILE A 40 -31.22 -48.25 8.38
CA ILE A 40 -31.04 -49.69 8.56
C ILE A 40 -30.72 -49.96 10.03
N PHE A 41 -31.66 -50.59 10.73
CA PHE A 41 -31.48 -51.06 12.09
C PHE A 41 -30.97 -52.51 12.05
N LEU A 42 -29.67 -52.69 12.24
CA LEU A 42 -29.02 -53.99 12.37
C LEU A 42 -29.09 -54.42 13.86
N VAL A 43 -30.02 -55.30 14.17
CA VAL A 43 -30.42 -55.62 15.56
C VAL A 43 -29.85 -56.96 15.97
N ASP A 44 -28.99 -56.96 16.98
CA ASP A 44 -28.50 -58.19 17.62
C ASP A 44 -29.67 -58.91 18.29
N ILE A 45 -29.86 -60.18 17.92
CA ILE A 45 -30.88 -61.06 18.50
C ILE A 45 -30.23 -62.25 19.22
N SER A 46 -28.99 -62.10 19.68
CA SER A 46 -28.35 -63.07 20.56
C SER A 46 -28.99 -63.11 21.95
N GLY A 47 -28.99 -64.28 22.59
CA GLY A 47 -29.64 -64.49 23.88
C GLY A 47 -29.11 -63.59 25.02
N SER A 48 -27.90 -63.02 24.90
CA SER A 48 -27.39 -62.05 25.88
C SER A 48 -28.23 -60.78 25.95
N MET A 49 -28.81 -60.35 24.83
CA MET A 49 -29.69 -59.18 24.77
C MET A 49 -30.93 -59.31 25.67
N GLU A 50 -31.41 -60.53 25.90
CA GLU A 50 -32.54 -60.86 26.79
C GLU A 50 -32.09 -61.26 28.22
N GLY A 51 -30.80 -61.14 28.54
CA GLY A 51 -30.27 -61.55 29.84
C GLY A 51 -30.13 -63.07 30.01
N LYS A 52 -30.23 -63.86 28.94
CA LYS A 52 -30.15 -65.34 29.01
C LYS A 52 -28.74 -65.84 29.30
N VAL A 53 -27.72 -65.01 29.09
CA VAL A 53 -26.32 -65.32 29.40
C VAL A 53 -25.97 -64.81 30.80
N LYS A 54 -25.27 -65.62 31.61
CA LYS A 54 -24.90 -65.25 32.97
C LYS A 54 -24.12 -63.92 32.99
N GLY A 55 -24.63 -62.93 33.72
CA GLY A 55 -24.02 -61.60 33.84
C GLY A 55 -24.32 -60.63 32.69
N SER A 56 -25.29 -60.93 31.83
CA SER A 56 -25.86 -59.98 30.84
C SER A 56 -27.12 -59.31 31.40
N ALA A 57 -27.33 -58.04 31.03
CA ALA A 57 -28.53 -57.31 31.37
C ALA A 57 -29.61 -57.53 30.30
N ASN A 58 -30.89 -57.58 30.70
CA ASN A 58 -31.99 -57.66 29.74
C ASN A 58 -32.26 -56.28 29.12
N VAL A 59 -31.61 -56.00 27.99
CA VAL A 59 -31.67 -54.70 27.28
C VAL A 59 -32.65 -54.70 26.10
N PHE A 60 -33.07 -55.88 25.64
CA PHE A 60 -33.90 -56.03 24.44
C PHE A 60 -35.28 -55.36 24.51
N PRO A 61 -36.02 -55.38 25.64
CA PRO A 61 -37.28 -54.63 25.78
C PRO A 61 -37.09 -53.12 25.60
N GLU A 62 -36.02 -52.58 26.17
CA GLU A 62 -35.72 -51.14 26.07
C GLU A 62 -35.30 -50.76 24.66
N LEU A 63 -34.54 -51.64 23.97
CA LEU A 63 -34.21 -51.44 22.56
C LEU A 63 -35.46 -51.36 21.69
N LYS A 64 -36.42 -52.27 21.88
CA LYS A 64 -37.70 -52.24 21.15
C LYS A 64 -38.43 -50.93 21.40
N ARG A 65 -38.50 -50.48 22.65
CA ARG A 65 -39.15 -49.20 23.02
C ARG A 65 -38.52 -48.02 22.27
N ILE A 66 -37.19 -47.93 22.24
CA ILE A 66 -36.49 -46.82 21.59
C ILE A 66 -36.66 -46.85 20.07
N LEU A 67 -36.64 -48.03 19.46
CA LEU A 67 -36.90 -48.19 18.02
C LEU A 67 -38.34 -47.76 17.66
N THR A 68 -39.34 -48.13 18.46
CA THR A 68 -40.76 -47.85 18.17
C THR A 68 -41.24 -46.45 18.58
N HIS A 69 -40.54 -45.77 19.49
CA HIS A 69 -40.90 -44.43 19.93
C HIS A 69 -39.89 -43.40 19.41
N GLU A 70 -38.69 -43.33 19.98
CA GLU A 70 -37.72 -42.26 19.69
C GLU A 70 -37.29 -42.23 18.21
N TYR A 71 -36.94 -43.39 17.64
CA TYR A 71 -36.56 -43.46 16.21
C TYR A 71 -37.77 -43.31 15.29
N ALA A 72 -38.89 -43.99 15.57
CA ALA A 72 -40.07 -43.90 14.71
C ALA A 72 -40.65 -42.48 14.62
N ASP A 73 -40.59 -41.69 15.70
CA ASP A 73 -41.05 -40.30 15.76
C ASP A 73 -40.12 -39.33 15.01
N SER A 74 -38.85 -39.69 14.84
CA SER A 74 -37.81 -38.84 14.28
C SER A 74 -37.49 -39.10 12.81
N ILE A 75 -38.00 -40.21 12.24
CA ILE A 75 -37.79 -40.56 10.83
C ILE A 75 -38.54 -39.59 9.90
N PRO A 76 -37.84 -38.90 8.97
CA PRO A 76 -38.47 -37.98 8.02
C PRO A 76 -39.45 -38.67 7.05
N PRO A 77 -40.54 -37.99 6.64
CA PRO A 77 -41.49 -38.52 5.67
C PRO A 77 -40.88 -38.88 4.31
N GLY A 78 -41.30 -40.00 3.74
CA GLY A 78 -40.78 -40.57 2.48
C GLY A 78 -39.48 -41.35 2.64
N SER A 79 -39.04 -41.61 3.88
CA SER A 79 -37.87 -42.44 4.18
C SER A 79 -38.20 -43.93 4.15
N GLU A 80 -37.17 -44.73 3.88
CA GLU A 80 -37.20 -46.19 3.92
C GLU A 80 -36.54 -46.68 5.21
N VAL A 81 -37.14 -47.67 5.88
CA VAL A 81 -36.62 -48.25 7.13
C VAL A 81 -36.46 -49.74 6.97
N TRP A 82 -35.26 -50.26 7.18
CA TRP A 82 -34.94 -51.69 7.18
C TRP A 82 -34.68 -52.10 8.62
N VAL A 83 -35.30 -53.20 9.03
CA VAL A 83 -34.96 -53.88 10.29
C VAL A 83 -34.36 -55.22 9.92
N VAL A 84 -33.09 -55.39 10.30
CA VAL A 84 -32.23 -56.50 9.90
C VAL A 84 -31.75 -57.21 11.16
N PRO A 85 -32.44 -58.26 11.62
CA PRO A 85 -31.96 -59.05 12.75
C PRO A 85 -30.71 -59.85 12.39
N PHE A 86 -29.77 -59.98 13.32
CA PHE A 86 -28.57 -60.79 13.10
C PHE A 86 -28.16 -61.63 14.32
N GLY A 87 -27.56 -62.78 14.02
CA GLY A 87 -26.96 -63.72 14.98
C GLY A 87 -25.66 -64.28 14.40
N GLU A 88 -25.71 -65.47 13.78
CA GLU A 88 -24.61 -66.05 12.96
C GLU A 88 -24.41 -65.35 11.59
N GLY A 89 -24.95 -64.14 11.43
CA GLY A 89 -25.12 -63.44 10.16
C GLY A 89 -26.51 -62.82 10.06
N ILE A 90 -26.84 -62.21 8.92
CA ILE A 90 -28.19 -61.70 8.65
C ILE A 90 -29.16 -62.87 8.46
N ILE A 91 -30.30 -62.83 9.17
CA ILE A 91 -31.41 -63.78 8.95
C ILE A 91 -32.37 -63.20 7.92
N LYS A 92 -32.19 -63.56 6.65
CA LYS A 92 -32.90 -62.96 5.51
C LYS A 92 -34.42 -63.14 5.58
N GLU A 93 -34.90 -64.24 6.13
CA GLU A 93 -36.33 -64.53 6.30
C GLU A 93 -36.98 -63.61 7.33
N ARG A 94 -36.18 -63.09 8.28
CA ARG A 94 -36.63 -62.17 9.31
C ARG A 94 -36.50 -60.72 8.84
N GLU A 95 -35.61 -60.37 7.92
CA GLU A 95 -35.46 -59.00 7.39
C GLU A 95 -36.78 -58.38 6.88
N ARG A 96 -37.08 -57.14 7.30
CA ARG A 96 -38.26 -56.39 6.81
C ARG A 96 -37.90 -54.96 6.45
N LYS A 97 -38.58 -54.43 5.44
CA LYS A 97 -38.44 -53.07 4.90
C LYS A 97 -39.80 -52.37 5.01
N PHE A 98 -39.78 -51.09 5.36
CA PHE A 98 -40.97 -50.28 5.63
C PHE A 98 -40.82 -48.89 5.01
N SER A 99 -41.90 -48.35 4.48
CA SER A 99 -41.98 -46.94 4.04
C SER A 99 -42.57 -46.08 5.17
N PHE A 100 -41.92 -44.97 5.50
CA PHE A 100 -42.37 -44.06 6.56
C PHE A 100 -42.95 -42.76 5.99
N PRO A 101 -44.07 -42.25 6.53
CA PRO A 101 -44.77 -42.71 7.74
C PRO A 101 -45.82 -43.82 7.50
N GLU A 102 -46.07 -44.23 6.26
CA GLU A 102 -47.23 -45.04 5.85
C GLU A 102 -47.31 -46.40 6.55
N GLU A 103 -46.17 -47.08 6.74
CA GLU A 103 -46.08 -48.42 7.33
C GLU A 103 -45.66 -48.40 8.81
N ARG A 104 -45.71 -47.25 9.49
CA ARG A 104 -45.24 -47.11 10.88
C ARG A 104 -45.84 -48.15 11.84
N LYS A 105 -47.16 -48.39 11.81
CA LYS A 105 -47.81 -49.39 12.69
C LYS A 105 -47.33 -50.82 12.41
N ARG A 106 -47.03 -51.13 11.15
CA ARG A 106 -46.51 -52.44 10.72
C ARG A 106 -45.07 -52.62 11.19
N TYR A 107 -44.25 -51.56 11.10
CA TYR A 107 -42.92 -51.49 11.68
C TYR A 107 -42.95 -51.73 13.19
N GLU A 108 -43.77 -51.00 13.93
CA GLU A 108 -43.87 -51.11 15.39
C GLU A 108 -44.25 -52.54 15.81
N SER A 109 -45.28 -53.10 15.18
CA SER A 109 -45.73 -54.48 15.44
C SER A 109 -44.63 -55.51 15.17
N TYR A 110 -43.87 -55.31 14.08
CA TYR A 110 -42.77 -56.19 13.72
C TYR A 110 -41.61 -56.08 14.73
N VAL A 111 -41.21 -54.87 15.12
CA VAL A 111 -40.15 -54.66 16.13
C VAL A 111 -40.52 -55.31 17.46
N TYR A 112 -41.77 -55.17 17.91
CA TYR A 112 -42.24 -55.83 19.14
C TYR A 112 -42.19 -57.37 19.03
N SER A 113 -42.41 -57.93 17.84
CA SER A 113 -42.39 -59.37 17.58
C SER A 113 -41.00 -60.01 17.56
N LEU A 114 -39.93 -59.21 17.46
CA LEU A 114 -38.55 -59.73 17.46
C LEU A 114 -38.27 -60.54 18.74
N GLN A 115 -37.45 -61.58 18.64
CA GLN A 115 -37.03 -62.38 19.79
C GLN A 115 -35.51 -62.51 19.74
N ALA A 116 -34.86 -62.46 20.90
CA ALA A 116 -33.43 -62.66 21.01
C ALA A 116 -33.13 -64.12 21.38
N ASP A 117 -33.21 -65.00 20.37
CA ASP A 117 -33.13 -66.46 20.48
C ASP A 117 -31.85 -67.06 19.88
N GLU A 118 -30.96 -66.24 19.32
CA GLU A 118 -29.72 -66.71 18.70
C GLU A 118 -28.58 -66.91 19.71
N ASN A 119 -27.60 -67.75 19.36
CA ASN A 119 -26.46 -68.05 20.23
C ASN A 119 -25.20 -67.23 19.91
N TRP A 120 -25.21 -66.45 18.83
CA TRP A 120 -24.02 -65.85 18.24
C TRP A 120 -24.22 -64.40 17.87
N THR A 121 -23.11 -63.67 17.74
CA THR A 121 -23.06 -62.23 17.50
C THR A 121 -21.99 -61.95 16.44
N TYR A 122 -22.26 -62.29 15.16
CA TYR A 122 -21.30 -62.15 14.07
C TYR A 122 -21.38 -60.76 13.43
N ILE A 123 -20.81 -59.77 14.11
CA ILE A 123 -20.87 -58.34 13.78
C ILE A 123 -20.27 -58.07 12.40
N TYR A 124 -19.01 -58.46 12.15
CA TYR A 124 -18.31 -58.13 10.90
C TYR A 124 -18.95 -58.83 9.69
N LEU A 125 -19.38 -60.09 9.84
CA LEU A 125 -20.06 -60.81 8.77
C LEU A 125 -21.38 -60.13 8.38
N SER A 126 -22.20 -59.77 9.38
CA SER A 126 -23.50 -59.15 9.16
C SER A 126 -23.35 -57.78 8.49
N LEU A 127 -22.37 -56.98 8.92
CA LEU A 127 -22.03 -55.71 8.26
C LEU A 127 -21.60 -55.89 6.81
N ILE A 128 -20.73 -56.87 6.52
CA ILE A 128 -20.31 -57.17 5.15
C ILE A 128 -21.52 -57.52 4.29
N GLN A 129 -22.44 -58.36 4.79
CA GLN A 129 -23.64 -58.77 4.05
C GLN A 129 -24.58 -57.58 3.75
N VAL A 130 -24.84 -56.70 4.73
CA VAL A 130 -25.65 -55.47 4.52
C VAL A 130 -25.00 -54.57 3.48
N LEU A 131 -23.70 -54.31 3.61
CA LEU A 131 -22.96 -53.43 2.70
C LEU A 131 -22.90 -54.01 1.27
N GLN A 132 -22.78 -55.33 1.12
CA GLN A 132 -22.83 -55.99 -0.18
C GLN A 132 -24.19 -55.83 -0.84
N GLU A 133 -25.28 -56.01 -0.08
CA GLU A 133 -26.64 -55.78 -0.59
C GLU A 133 -26.84 -54.33 -1.00
N LEU A 134 -26.42 -53.37 -0.17
CA LEU A 134 -26.48 -51.95 -0.51
C LEU A 134 -25.77 -51.69 -1.83
N LYS A 135 -24.52 -52.14 -1.97
CA LYS A 135 -23.76 -51.97 -3.21
C LYS A 135 -24.43 -52.61 -4.43
N ALA A 136 -25.05 -53.78 -4.26
CA ALA A 136 -25.80 -54.43 -5.34
C ALA A 136 -27.06 -53.62 -5.74
N THR A 137 -27.71 -52.97 -4.77
CA THR A 137 -28.89 -52.12 -5.02
C THR A 137 -28.54 -50.70 -5.50
N SER A 138 -27.31 -50.22 -5.26
CA SER A 138 -26.83 -48.88 -5.64
C SER A 138 -26.40 -48.75 -7.11
N ALA A 139 -26.44 -49.81 -7.92
CA ALA A 139 -25.92 -49.85 -9.30
C ALA A 139 -26.71 -49.02 -10.35
N GLY A 140 -27.35 -47.91 -9.95
CA GLY A 140 -28.11 -47.00 -10.82
C GLY A 140 -28.18 -45.57 -10.26
N ALA A 141 -28.49 -44.60 -11.14
CA ALA A 141 -28.33 -43.15 -10.96
C ALA A 141 -29.11 -42.46 -9.79
N ASN A 142 -29.78 -43.21 -8.91
CA ASN A 142 -30.55 -42.68 -7.78
C ASN A 142 -30.08 -43.32 -6.47
N THR A 143 -28.93 -42.88 -5.96
CA THR A 143 -28.39 -43.35 -4.68
C THR A 143 -29.13 -42.70 -3.52
N THR A 144 -29.75 -43.52 -2.68
CA THR A 144 -30.48 -43.05 -1.49
C THR A 144 -29.50 -42.91 -0.32
N PRO A 145 -29.37 -41.71 0.28
CA PRO A 145 -28.70 -41.50 1.56
C PRO A 145 -29.00 -42.60 2.58
N THR A 146 -27.99 -43.33 3.07
CA THR A 146 -28.19 -44.48 3.98
C THR A 146 -27.46 -44.30 5.32
N ALA A 147 -28.16 -44.59 6.43
CA ALA A 147 -27.62 -44.68 7.78
C ALA A 147 -27.87 -46.07 8.37
N ILE A 148 -26.83 -46.70 8.91
CA ILE A 148 -26.86 -48.04 9.51
C ILE A 148 -26.62 -47.89 11.02
N TYR A 149 -27.55 -48.38 11.82
CA TYR A 149 -27.48 -48.43 13.28
C TYR A 149 -27.38 -49.89 13.71
N LEU A 150 -26.21 -50.29 14.19
CA LEU A 150 -25.95 -51.61 14.72
C LEU A 150 -26.05 -51.57 16.25
N PHE A 151 -27.02 -52.27 16.81
CA PHE A 151 -27.20 -52.42 18.26
C PHE A 151 -26.73 -53.79 18.71
N THR A 152 -25.81 -53.86 19.68
CA THR A 152 -25.30 -55.12 20.23
C THR A 152 -24.86 -54.97 21.68
N ASP A 153 -25.03 -56.03 22.49
CA ASP A 153 -24.44 -56.18 23.81
C ASP A 153 -23.28 -57.20 23.82
N GLY A 154 -22.85 -57.68 22.66
CA GLY A 154 -21.88 -58.77 22.53
C GLY A 154 -20.61 -58.34 21.81
N ILE A 155 -19.48 -59.00 22.13
CA ILE A 155 -18.30 -58.96 21.27
C ILE A 155 -18.53 -59.87 20.07
N ASP A 156 -17.86 -59.56 18.94
CA ASP A 156 -17.90 -60.44 17.78
C ASP A 156 -17.31 -61.81 18.13
N ASN A 157 -18.16 -62.83 18.19
CA ASN A 157 -17.79 -64.17 18.59
C ASN A 157 -17.55 -65.14 17.41
N GLU A 158 -17.51 -64.67 16.17
CA GLU A 158 -17.11 -65.47 15.00
C GLU A 158 -15.64 -65.96 15.12
N PHE A 159 -14.84 -65.27 15.93
CA PHE A 159 -13.38 -65.41 16.00
C PHE A 159 -12.83 -65.73 17.39
N ILE A 160 -13.66 -66.21 18.32
CA ILE A 160 -13.16 -66.66 19.62
C ILE A 160 -12.01 -67.66 19.36
N ASN A 161 -10.79 -67.30 19.75
CA ASN A 161 -9.53 -68.03 19.54
C ASN A 161 -9.00 -68.11 18.09
N ASN A 162 -9.38 -67.21 17.18
CA ASN A 162 -8.86 -67.17 15.80
C ASN A 162 -8.61 -65.75 15.28
N GLU A 163 -7.50 -65.14 15.72
CA GLU A 163 -7.09 -63.78 15.31
C GLU A 163 -6.87 -63.62 13.80
N GLN A 164 -6.37 -64.67 13.12
CA GLN A 164 -6.19 -64.64 11.66
C GLN A 164 -7.52 -64.45 10.92
N LYS A 165 -8.56 -65.16 11.37
CA LYS A 165 -9.91 -65.06 10.80
C LYS A 165 -10.52 -63.68 11.12
N ARG A 166 -10.28 -63.11 12.32
CA ARG A 166 -10.67 -61.73 12.69
C ARG A 166 -10.03 -60.71 11.77
N PHE A 167 -8.71 -60.79 11.56
CA PHE A 167 -7.97 -59.89 10.69
C PHE A 167 -8.46 -59.96 9.24
N LYS A 168 -8.70 -61.17 8.72
CA LYS A 168 -9.24 -61.39 7.37
C LYS A 168 -10.60 -60.71 7.18
N ARG A 169 -11.50 -60.84 8.15
CA ARG A 169 -12.86 -60.25 8.11
C ARG A 169 -12.84 -58.73 8.25
N PHE A 170 -12.02 -58.22 9.16
CA PHE A 170 -11.80 -56.78 9.27
C PHE A 170 -11.25 -56.21 7.96
N SER A 171 -10.25 -56.86 7.35
CA SER A 171 -9.70 -56.46 6.04
C SER A 171 -10.78 -56.44 4.95
N GLN A 172 -11.63 -57.48 4.86
CA GLN A 172 -12.76 -57.51 3.92
C GLN A 172 -13.75 -56.36 4.13
N LEU A 173 -14.14 -56.10 5.37
CA LEU A 173 -15.03 -54.99 5.71
C LEU A 173 -14.41 -53.65 5.27
N THR A 174 -13.13 -53.43 5.58
CA THR A 174 -12.44 -52.19 5.21
C THR A 174 -12.30 -52.03 3.70
N GLN A 175 -12.04 -53.10 2.96
CA GLN A 175 -12.00 -53.08 1.50
C GLN A 175 -13.37 -52.75 0.91
N LEU A 176 -14.45 -53.33 1.46
CA LEU A 176 -15.80 -53.07 1.01
C LEU A 176 -16.21 -51.62 1.27
N ILE A 177 -15.96 -51.09 2.46
CA ILE A 177 -16.17 -49.67 2.80
C ILE A 177 -15.41 -48.75 1.84
N ARG A 178 -14.14 -49.07 1.53
CA ARG A 178 -13.34 -48.30 0.55
C ARG A 178 -13.88 -48.37 -0.87
N SER A 179 -14.72 -49.34 -1.18
CA SER A 179 -15.22 -49.59 -2.53
C SER A 179 -16.54 -48.87 -2.83
N PHE A 180 -17.13 -48.18 -1.86
CA PHE A 180 -18.23 -47.25 -2.09
C PHE A 180 -17.67 -45.92 -2.61
N ASP A 181 -18.36 -45.33 -3.58
CA ASP A 181 -18.12 -43.94 -3.93
C ASP A 181 -18.41 -43.04 -2.73
N GLU A 182 -17.70 -41.91 -2.64
CA GLU A 182 -17.78 -41.06 -1.45
C GLU A 182 -19.21 -40.57 -1.14
N CYS A 183 -20.05 -40.50 -2.17
CA CYS A 183 -21.45 -40.09 -2.11
C CYS A 183 -22.45 -41.23 -1.81
N GLU A 184 -22.03 -42.48 -1.98
CA GLU A 184 -22.87 -43.67 -1.80
C GLU A 184 -22.61 -44.39 -0.48
N LEU A 185 -21.54 -44.01 0.22
CA LEU A 185 -21.10 -44.68 1.42
C LEU A 185 -22.13 -44.49 2.56
N PRO A 186 -22.68 -45.58 3.14
CA PRO A 186 -23.56 -45.48 4.29
C PRO A 186 -22.80 -45.03 5.54
N ILE A 187 -23.50 -44.28 6.39
CA ILE A 187 -22.99 -43.92 7.72
C ILE A 187 -23.19 -45.12 8.65
N LEU A 188 -22.14 -45.57 9.34
CA LEU A 188 -22.23 -46.70 10.26
C LEU A 188 -22.12 -46.25 11.72
N TYR A 189 -23.19 -46.46 12.48
CA TYR A 189 -23.24 -46.32 13.93
C TYR A 189 -23.15 -47.69 14.58
N LEU A 190 -22.05 -47.96 15.29
CA LEU A 190 -21.90 -49.13 16.15
C LEU A 190 -22.24 -48.75 17.58
N ILE A 191 -23.41 -49.18 18.04
CA ILE A 191 -23.95 -48.87 19.36
C ILE A 191 -23.73 -50.08 20.26
N SER A 192 -22.71 -49.96 21.12
CA SER A 192 -22.42 -50.94 22.17
C SER A 192 -23.29 -50.68 23.38
N LEU A 193 -24.10 -51.67 23.74
CA LEU A 193 -24.97 -51.67 24.91
C LEU A 193 -24.25 -52.25 26.15
N ASN A 194 -22.93 -52.37 26.14
CA ASN A 194 -22.13 -52.66 27.34
C ASN A 194 -20.69 -52.15 27.24
N ASP A 195 -19.87 -52.49 28.24
CA ASP A 195 -18.45 -52.17 28.35
C ASP A 195 -17.53 -53.13 27.58
N LYS A 196 -18.08 -54.27 27.11
CA LYS A 196 -17.31 -55.40 26.56
C LYS A 196 -16.94 -55.23 25.10
N VAL A 197 -17.69 -54.45 24.31
CA VAL A 197 -17.34 -54.21 22.90
C VAL A 197 -16.12 -53.29 22.84
N PRO A 198 -14.94 -53.79 22.44
CA PRO A 198 -13.78 -52.93 22.30
C PRO A 198 -14.04 -51.94 21.17
N PRO A 199 -13.62 -50.67 21.31
CA PRO A 199 -13.60 -49.76 20.19
C PRO A 199 -12.63 -50.38 19.16
N PRO A 200 -12.91 -50.28 17.85
CA PRO A 200 -11.97 -50.74 16.86
C PRO A 200 -10.63 -50.02 17.11
N ASP A 201 -9.52 -50.77 17.14
CA ASP A 201 -8.17 -50.24 17.46
C ASP A 201 -7.70 -49.14 16.50
N ASN A 202 -8.44 -48.94 15.41
CA ASN A 202 -8.28 -47.85 14.46
C ASN A 202 -9.65 -47.61 13.79
N PRO A 203 -10.58 -46.85 14.41
CA PRO A 203 -11.79 -46.47 13.68
C PRO A 203 -11.29 -45.67 12.48
N TYR A 204 -11.70 -46.03 11.26
CA TYR A 204 -11.44 -45.14 10.13
C TYR A 204 -11.93 -43.73 10.53
N PRO A 205 -11.02 -42.75 10.66
CA PRO A 205 -11.44 -41.41 11.03
C PRO A 205 -12.47 -40.95 9.99
N GLY A 206 -13.63 -40.51 10.46
CA GLY A 206 -14.72 -40.02 9.63
C GLY A 206 -15.96 -40.91 9.48
N ARG A 207 -15.89 -42.24 9.63
CA ARG A 207 -16.87 -43.14 8.95
C ARG A 207 -17.55 -44.24 9.77
N ILE A 208 -16.92 -44.73 10.85
CA ILE A 208 -17.58 -45.61 11.83
C ILE A 208 -17.68 -44.85 13.14
N VAL A 209 -18.90 -44.60 13.59
CA VAL A 209 -19.17 -43.93 14.85
C VAL A 209 -19.46 -44.98 15.90
N VAL A 210 -18.56 -45.13 16.87
CA VAL A 210 -18.76 -46.06 17.98
C VAL A 210 -19.35 -45.30 19.15
N VAL A 211 -20.52 -45.75 19.59
CA VAL A 211 -21.24 -45.20 20.74
C VAL A 211 -21.21 -46.26 21.85
N ARG A 212 -20.57 -45.95 22.97
CA ARG A 212 -20.70 -46.77 24.19
C ARG A 212 -21.83 -46.21 25.03
N ALA A 213 -22.90 -47.00 25.16
CA ALA A 213 -24.14 -46.59 25.78
C ALA A 213 -24.22 -47.11 27.22
N LEU A 214 -23.58 -46.39 28.12
CA LEU A 214 -23.54 -46.70 29.55
C LEU A 214 -24.15 -45.53 30.36
N ASP A 215 -24.92 -45.83 31.40
CA ASP A 215 -25.39 -44.83 32.37
C ASP A 215 -24.24 -44.29 33.25
N GLU A 216 -24.56 -43.35 34.15
CA GLU A 216 -23.57 -42.79 35.10
C GLU A 216 -23.01 -43.84 36.08
N ASP A 217 -23.76 -44.93 36.31
CA ASP A 217 -23.35 -46.08 37.12
C ASP A 217 -22.59 -47.14 36.29
N GLY A 218 -22.37 -46.90 34.99
CA GLY A 218 -21.74 -47.86 34.08
C GLY A 218 -22.64 -49.03 33.64
N LYS A 219 -23.96 -48.93 33.82
CA LYS A 219 -24.93 -49.94 33.35
C LYS A 219 -25.33 -49.69 31.90
N ALA A 220 -25.64 -50.77 31.19
CA ALA A 220 -26.17 -50.74 29.83
C ALA A 220 -27.41 -49.85 29.71
N VAL A 221 -27.40 -48.89 28.78
CA VAL A 221 -28.57 -48.12 28.35
C VAL A 221 -28.65 -48.15 26.84
N VAL A 222 -29.85 -48.22 26.28
CA VAL A 222 -30.02 -48.07 24.83
C VAL A 222 -30.12 -46.57 24.52
N PRO A 223 -29.27 -46.01 23.64
CA PRO A 223 -29.28 -44.58 23.36
C PRO A 223 -30.18 -44.25 22.17
N TYR A 224 -30.74 -43.04 22.18
CA TYR A 224 -31.21 -42.39 20.97
C TYR A 224 -30.08 -41.52 20.40
N THR A 225 -29.65 -41.79 19.16
CA THR A 225 -28.54 -41.07 18.53
C THR A 225 -29.02 -39.97 17.58
N ARG A 226 -28.64 -38.72 17.88
CA ARG A 226 -28.81 -37.55 17.00
C ARG A 226 -27.52 -37.26 16.25
N THR A 227 -27.63 -36.58 15.12
CA THR A 227 -26.47 -36.23 14.28
C THR A 227 -26.32 -34.72 14.15
N ALA A 228 -25.16 -34.20 14.52
CA ALA A 228 -24.73 -32.85 14.28
C ALA A 228 -23.90 -32.77 13.00
N LEU A 229 -24.32 -31.96 12.05
CA LEU A 229 -23.58 -31.68 10.82
C LEU A 229 -22.60 -30.55 11.04
N PHE A 230 -21.41 -30.68 10.49
CA PHE A 230 -20.32 -29.72 10.58
C PHE A 230 -19.77 -29.37 9.20
N LYS A 231 -19.35 -28.11 9.03
CA LYS A 231 -18.70 -27.57 7.83
C LYS A 231 -17.59 -26.59 8.24
N PRO A 232 -16.52 -26.44 7.44
CA PRO A 232 -16.10 -27.31 6.34
C PRO A 232 -15.46 -28.61 6.87
N PRO A 233 -15.29 -29.66 6.03
CA PRO A 233 -14.60 -30.90 6.41
C PRO A 233 -13.07 -30.74 6.51
N VAL A 234 -12.52 -29.66 5.95
CA VAL A 234 -11.10 -29.32 6.00
C VAL A 234 -10.95 -27.84 6.36
N LEU A 235 -10.10 -27.54 7.32
CA LEU A 235 -9.73 -26.19 7.72
C LEU A 235 -8.24 -25.94 7.44
N ASN A 236 -7.94 -24.85 6.74
CA ASN A 236 -6.57 -24.38 6.55
C ASN A 236 -6.28 -23.26 7.55
N LEU A 237 -5.39 -23.50 8.52
CA LEU A 237 -5.01 -22.53 9.55
C LEU A 237 -3.96 -21.52 9.05
N GLY A 238 -3.38 -21.72 7.87
CA GLY A 238 -2.35 -20.87 7.30
C GLY A 238 -0.97 -21.12 7.92
N ASN A 239 -0.08 -20.12 7.83
CA ASN A 239 1.24 -20.17 8.45
C ASN A 239 1.16 -19.70 9.90
N LEU A 240 1.53 -20.56 10.85
CA LEU A 240 1.49 -20.28 12.29
C LEU A 240 2.85 -19.82 12.85
N TRP A 241 3.77 -19.36 11.99
CA TRP A 241 5.08 -18.90 12.43
C TRP A 241 5.01 -17.68 13.36
N ASP A 242 4.42 -16.55 12.98
CA ASP A 242 4.46 -15.37 13.86
C ASP A 242 3.38 -15.38 14.95
N SER A 243 2.12 -15.58 14.55
CA SER A 243 0.97 -15.44 15.46
C SER A 243 0.80 -16.61 16.43
N ARG A 244 1.44 -17.76 16.14
CA ARG A 244 1.23 -19.06 16.80
C ARG A 244 -0.23 -19.48 16.93
N SER A 245 -1.15 -18.81 16.22
CA SER A 245 -2.58 -18.98 16.38
C SER A 245 -3.36 -18.53 15.15
N ALA A 246 -4.52 -19.15 14.92
CA ALA A 246 -5.41 -18.83 13.83
C ALA A 246 -6.87 -18.95 14.28
N SER A 247 -7.72 -18.02 13.85
CA SER A 247 -9.17 -18.12 14.06
C SER A 247 -9.83 -18.59 12.77
N ARG A 248 -10.73 -19.58 12.86
CA ARG A 248 -11.51 -20.10 11.73
C ARG A 248 -12.95 -20.34 12.13
N ALA A 249 -13.86 -20.03 11.23
CA ALA A 249 -15.26 -20.34 11.38
C ALA A 249 -15.53 -21.79 10.96
N ILE A 250 -16.26 -22.52 11.79
CA ILE A 250 -16.99 -23.72 11.40
C ILE A 250 -18.48 -23.40 11.43
N SER A 251 -19.28 -24.21 10.76
CA SER A 251 -20.73 -24.13 10.84
C SER A 251 -21.29 -25.48 11.23
N ALA A 252 -22.27 -25.50 12.13
CA ALA A 252 -22.92 -26.73 12.53
C ALA A 252 -24.43 -26.62 12.73
N ARG A 253 -25.15 -27.73 12.59
CA ARG A 253 -26.58 -27.87 12.91
C ARG A 253 -26.90 -29.28 13.38
N LEU A 254 -27.95 -29.46 14.17
CA LEU A 254 -28.51 -30.79 14.41
C LEU A 254 -29.48 -31.15 13.28
N ASP A 255 -29.34 -32.36 12.72
CA ASP A 255 -30.24 -32.83 11.65
C ASP A 255 -31.65 -33.16 12.17
N ILE A 256 -31.76 -33.70 13.38
CA ILE A 256 -33.04 -34.14 13.97
C ILE A 256 -33.08 -33.86 15.48
N GLY A 257 -34.26 -33.48 15.98
CA GLY A 257 -34.57 -33.27 17.40
C GLY A 257 -35.00 -31.84 17.74
N ASP A 258 -35.55 -31.66 18.94
CA ASP A 258 -36.14 -30.37 19.38
C ASP A 258 -35.30 -29.62 20.42
N SER A 259 -34.24 -30.25 20.92
CA SER A 259 -33.39 -29.69 21.98
C SER A 259 -31.95 -29.47 21.52
N PRO A 260 -31.27 -28.41 21.98
CA PRO A 260 -29.84 -28.25 21.71
C PRO A 260 -28.99 -29.39 22.27
N ALA A 261 -27.83 -29.60 21.67
CA ALA A 261 -26.83 -30.57 22.10
C ALA A 261 -25.47 -29.90 22.32
N LEU A 262 -24.72 -30.41 23.29
CA LEU A 262 -23.32 -30.06 23.47
C LEU A 262 -22.45 -31.00 22.61
N VAL A 263 -21.42 -30.45 21.98
CA VAL A 263 -20.38 -31.23 21.30
C VAL A 263 -19.03 -30.79 21.84
N GLN A 264 -18.24 -31.74 22.29
CA GLN A 264 -16.90 -31.49 22.79
C GLN A 264 -15.90 -31.55 21.63
N LEU A 265 -14.98 -30.59 21.63
CA LEU A 265 -13.98 -30.38 20.61
C LEU A 265 -12.61 -30.74 21.18
N SER A 266 -11.90 -31.66 20.55
CA SER A 266 -10.54 -32.03 20.93
C SER A 266 -9.65 -32.14 19.70
N ILE A 267 -8.35 -31.99 19.88
CA ILE A 267 -7.38 -32.14 18.79
C ILE A 267 -6.75 -33.52 18.90
N ILE A 268 -6.75 -34.25 17.79
CA ILE A 268 -5.95 -35.46 17.60
C ILE A 268 -4.81 -35.08 16.67
N GLU A 269 -3.60 -35.19 17.17
CA GLU A 269 -2.41 -34.80 16.42
C GLU A 269 -1.92 -35.95 15.54
N ASP A 270 -1.46 -35.61 14.35
CA ASP A 270 -0.63 -36.53 13.60
C ASP A 270 0.68 -36.75 14.37
N GLY A 271 1.21 -37.98 14.36
CA GLY A 271 2.37 -38.38 15.17
C GLY A 271 3.62 -37.51 14.98
N GLN A 272 3.67 -36.72 13.90
CA GLN A 272 4.75 -35.77 13.61
C GLN A 272 4.82 -34.56 14.57
N LEU A 273 3.68 -34.08 15.09
CA LEU A 273 3.61 -32.95 16.01
C LEU A 273 4.06 -33.36 17.42
N SER A 274 3.42 -34.40 17.93
CA SER A 274 3.70 -34.97 19.25
C SER A 274 5.12 -35.51 19.37
N ALA A 275 5.69 -36.10 18.30
CA ALA A 275 7.09 -36.53 18.26
C ALA A 275 8.10 -35.39 18.42
N GLN A 276 7.69 -34.15 18.15
CA GLN A 276 8.50 -32.94 18.30
C GLN A 276 8.13 -32.15 19.56
N GLY A 277 7.23 -32.65 20.42
CA GLY A 277 6.84 -32.01 21.67
C GLY A 277 5.99 -30.75 21.52
N ALA A 278 5.50 -30.48 20.31
CA ALA A 278 4.58 -29.38 20.01
C ALA A 278 3.15 -29.90 19.91
N PHE A 279 2.18 -29.08 20.32
CA PHE A 279 0.77 -29.47 20.32
C PHE A 279 -0.17 -28.34 19.92
N LEU A 280 -1.30 -28.71 19.32
CA LEU A 280 -2.32 -27.77 18.87
C LEU A 280 -3.54 -27.83 19.81
N SER A 281 -4.02 -26.66 20.20
CA SER A 281 -5.20 -26.50 21.08
C SER A 281 -6.32 -25.73 20.37
N VAL A 282 -7.57 -25.98 20.78
CA VAL A 282 -8.77 -25.34 20.22
C VAL A 282 -9.61 -24.70 21.33
N GLU A 283 -10.10 -23.48 21.09
CA GLU A 283 -11.00 -22.73 21.97
C GLU A 283 -12.20 -22.18 21.19
N PRO A 284 -13.44 -22.30 21.71
CA PRO A 284 -13.81 -23.07 22.90
C PRO A 284 -13.64 -24.58 22.68
N SER A 285 -13.49 -25.34 23.76
CA SER A 285 -13.41 -26.82 23.74
C SER A 285 -14.78 -27.49 23.70
N GLU A 286 -15.86 -26.70 23.72
CA GLU A 286 -17.23 -27.19 23.62
C GLU A 286 -18.09 -26.17 22.85
N ILE A 287 -19.05 -26.68 22.09
CA ILE A 287 -20.04 -25.85 21.41
C ILE A 287 -21.44 -26.41 21.64
N LYS A 288 -22.41 -25.50 21.76
CA LYS A 288 -23.83 -25.84 21.86
C LYS A 288 -24.50 -25.65 20.51
N ILE A 289 -24.99 -26.73 19.92
CA ILE A 289 -25.61 -26.77 18.60
C ILE A 289 -27.12 -26.92 18.79
N SER A 290 -27.91 -26.08 18.14
CA SER A 290 -29.38 -26.21 18.18
C SER A 290 -29.91 -26.80 16.86
N PRO A 291 -31.11 -27.41 16.88
CA PRO A 291 -31.77 -27.87 15.66
C PRO A 291 -32.19 -26.70 14.75
N GLY A 292 -32.40 -27.02 13.47
CA GLY A 292 -32.85 -26.08 12.44
C GLY A 292 -31.72 -25.56 11.54
N ASN A 293 -31.55 -24.24 11.51
CA ASN A 293 -30.62 -23.58 10.57
C ASN A 293 -29.15 -23.81 10.94
N LEU A 294 -28.28 -23.73 9.93
CA LEU A 294 -26.84 -23.81 10.08
C LEU A 294 -26.31 -22.65 10.94
N GLN A 295 -25.69 -22.96 12.07
CA GLN A 295 -25.12 -22.00 13.03
C GLN A 295 -23.62 -21.85 12.78
N GLN A 296 -23.06 -20.66 12.91
CA GLN A 296 -21.61 -20.43 12.79
C GLN A 296 -20.93 -20.34 14.16
N PHE A 297 -19.76 -20.98 14.28
CA PHE A 297 -18.92 -20.96 15.47
C PHE A 297 -17.50 -20.55 15.08
N ASN A 298 -16.95 -19.55 15.74
CA ASN A 298 -15.57 -19.13 15.54
C ASN A 298 -14.67 -19.87 16.53
N LEU A 299 -13.75 -20.67 16.00
CA LEU A 299 -12.79 -21.43 16.78
C LEU A 299 -11.41 -20.78 16.67
N LYS A 300 -10.72 -20.67 17.79
CA LYS A 300 -9.32 -20.24 17.88
C LYS A 300 -8.43 -21.45 18.06
N PHE A 301 -7.52 -21.66 17.14
CA PHE A 301 -6.49 -22.68 17.20
C PHE A 301 -5.18 -22.05 17.66
N SER A 302 -4.52 -22.65 18.65
CA SER A 302 -3.25 -22.13 19.18
C SER A 302 -2.20 -23.24 19.23
N LEU A 303 -1.06 -23.00 18.59
CA LEU A 303 0.11 -23.86 18.61
C LEU A 303 0.93 -23.57 19.87
N LYS A 304 1.22 -24.63 20.64
CA LYS A 304 1.99 -24.58 21.88
C LYS A 304 3.34 -25.29 21.67
N ASN A 305 4.36 -24.83 22.40
CA ASN A 305 5.74 -25.31 22.29
C ASN A 305 6.27 -25.31 20.85
N ALA A 306 5.95 -24.25 20.11
CA ALA A 306 6.29 -24.12 18.70
C ALA A 306 7.82 -24.04 18.48
N GLU A 307 8.58 -23.66 19.50
CA GLU A 307 10.05 -23.52 19.45
C GLU A 307 10.74 -24.86 19.12
N ALA A 308 10.14 -25.99 19.51
CA ALA A 308 10.66 -27.32 19.22
C ALA A 308 10.28 -27.84 17.82
N LEU A 309 9.34 -27.17 17.14
CA LEU A 309 8.80 -27.60 15.87
C LEU A 309 9.75 -27.22 14.72
N LYS A 310 10.15 -28.20 13.91
CA LYS A 310 10.92 -27.96 12.68
C LYS A 310 10.07 -27.26 11.64
N GLN A 311 10.72 -26.54 10.74
CA GLN A 311 10.02 -25.93 9.61
C GLN A 311 9.38 -26.99 8.71
N GLY A 312 8.10 -26.82 8.36
CA GLY A 312 7.38 -27.81 7.55
C GLY A 312 5.89 -27.56 7.41
N LYS A 313 5.20 -28.51 6.76
CA LYS A 313 3.74 -28.58 6.67
C LYS A 313 3.25 -29.66 7.61
N TYR A 314 2.17 -29.35 8.32
CA TYR A 314 1.64 -30.20 9.38
C TYR A 314 0.14 -30.42 9.20
N THR A 315 -0.30 -31.60 9.65
CA THR A 315 -1.69 -32.00 9.69
C THR A 315 -2.10 -32.39 11.10
N ALA A 316 -3.35 -32.11 11.45
CA ALA A 316 -3.99 -32.55 12.67
C ALA A 316 -5.49 -32.79 12.38
N GLU A 317 -6.22 -33.32 13.34
CA GLU A 317 -7.66 -33.50 13.24
C GLU A 317 -8.37 -32.84 14.42
N LEU A 318 -9.37 -32.02 14.14
CA LEU A 318 -10.32 -31.55 15.14
C LEU A 318 -11.37 -32.65 15.31
N PHE A 319 -11.25 -33.44 16.37
CA PHE A 319 -12.19 -34.49 16.72
C PHE A 319 -13.42 -33.91 17.42
N LEU A 320 -14.58 -34.34 16.95
CA LEU A 320 -15.90 -33.86 17.37
C LEU A 320 -16.51 -34.96 18.23
N GLN A 321 -16.20 -34.92 19.53
CA GLN A 321 -16.53 -35.99 20.45
C GLN A 321 -18.03 -36.04 20.70
N PRO A 322 -18.63 -37.24 20.64
CA PRO A 322 -20.01 -37.41 21.04
C PRO A 322 -20.15 -37.14 22.53
N VAL A 323 -21.00 -36.18 22.89
CA VAL A 323 -21.34 -35.90 24.29
C VAL A 323 -22.66 -36.56 24.59
N ARG A 324 -22.69 -37.32 25.68
CA ARG A 324 -23.94 -37.84 26.23
C ARG A 324 -24.66 -36.71 26.95
N VAL A 325 -25.89 -36.42 26.55
CA VAL A 325 -26.76 -35.48 27.25
C VAL A 325 -27.92 -36.29 27.83
N SER A 326 -27.80 -36.70 29.10
CA SER A 326 -28.77 -37.57 29.78
C SER A 326 -28.97 -38.93 29.06
N SER A 327 -30.06 -39.11 28.31
CA SER A 327 -30.37 -40.31 27.51
C SER A 327 -29.95 -40.22 26.04
N ASP A 328 -29.56 -39.04 25.56
CA ASP A 328 -29.28 -38.78 24.16
C ASP A 328 -27.78 -38.83 23.87
N TYR A 329 -27.43 -39.37 22.70
CA TYR A 329 -26.08 -39.32 22.16
C TYR A 329 -26.06 -38.46 20.91
N VAL A 330 -25.23 -37.43 20.90
CA VAL A 330 -25.04 -36.62 19.69
C VAL A 330 -23.75 -37.01 19.02
N THR A 331 -23.86 -37.45 17.77
CA THR A 331 -22.74 -37.84 16.92
C THR A 331 -22.43 -36.72 15.95
N ALA A 332 -21.17 -36.54 15.56
CA ALA A 332 -20.77 -35.50 14.62
C ALA A 332 -20.52 -36.05 13.22
N ARG A 333 -20.91 -35.25 12.20
CA ARG A 333 -20.63 -35.52 10.77
C ARG A 333 -19.97 -34.31 10.10
N PRO A 334 -18.70 -34.41 9.65
CA PRO A 334 -17.82 -35.55 9.90
C PRO A 334 -17.55 -35.70 11.41
N ASN A 335 -17.04 -36.85 11.86
CA ASN A 335 -16.63 -37.00 13.27
C ASN A 335 -15.26 -36.35 13.56
N SER A 336 -14.53 -35.95 12.52
CA SER A 336 -13.35 -35.09 12.60
C SER A 336 -13.26 -34.12 11.42
N ILE A 337 -12.72 -32.92 11.66
CA ILE A 337 -12.39 -31.94 10.63
C ILE A 337 -10.87 -31.94 10.45
N LYS A 338 -10.40 -32.17 9.23
CA LYS A 338 -8.96 -32.17 8.95
C LYS A 338 -8.40 -30.75 9.04
N LEU A 339 -7.31 -30.58 9.79
CA LEU A 339 -6.60 -29.32 9.95
C LEU A 339 -5.30 -29.38 9.16
N ASN A 340 -5.06 -28.37 8.33
CA ASN A 340 -3.79 -28.19 7.61
C ASN A 340 -3.17 -26.86 8.03
N PHE A 341 -1.88 -26.85 8.34
CA PHE A 341 -1.15 -25.62 8.61
C PHE A 341 0.31 -25.72 8.22
N GLU A 342 0.94 -24.56 8.09
CA GLU A 342 2.36 -24.44 7.78
C GLU A 342 3.08 -23.81 8.98
N TYR A 343 4.32 -24.21 9.18
CA TYR A 343 5.21 -23.63 10.17
C TYR A 343 6.52 -23.31 9.47
N LEU A 344 6.55 -22.17 8.80
CA LEU A 344 7.64 -21.78 7.91
C LEU A 344 8.03 -20.35 8.20
N GLU A 345 9.33 -20.08 8.22
CA GLU A 345 9.81 -18.70 8.37
C GLU A 345 9.25 -17.84 7.23
N PRO A 346 8.63 -16.68 7.54
CA PRO A 346 7.98 -15.84 6.55
C PRO A 346 9.00 -15.40 5.50
N SER A 347 8.58 -15.42 4.23
CA SER A 347 9.38 -14.90 3.15
C SER A 347 9.55 -13.38 3.33
N THR A 348 10.77 -12.85 3.20
CA THR A 348 11.04 -11.41 3.21
C THR A 348 11.74 -10.99 1.92
N ILE A 349 11.53 -9.76 1.46
CA ILE A 349 12.20 -9.22 0.27
C ILE A 349 13.50 -8.54 0.72
N ARG A 350 14.63 -9.02 0.21
CA ARG A 350 15.93 -8.36 0.36
C ARG A 350 16.33 -7.70 -0.95
N ILE A 351 16.62 -6.41 -0.89
CA ILE A 351 17.11 -5.62 -2.02
C ILE A 351 18.55 -5.22 -1.72
N SER A 352 19.45 -5.53 -2.66
CA SER A 352 20.87 -5.20 -2.57
C SER A 352 21.30 -4.51 -3.86
N PRO A 353 22.12 -3.45 -3.82
CA PRO A 353 22.71 -2.89 -5.04
C PRO A 353 23.60 -3.93 -5.75
N THR A 354 23.68 -3.87 -7.09
CA THR A 354 24.57 -4.72 -7.89
C THR A 354 26.02 -4.21 -7.86
N ASP A 355 27.00 -5.01 -8.26
CA ASP A 355 28.39 -4.53 -8.36
C ASP A 355 28.56 -3.37 -9.38
N ASP A 356 27.73 -3.35 -10.43
CA ASP A 356 27.63 -2.23 -11.39
C ASP A 356 27.26 -0.89 -10.71
N TYR A 357 26.54 -0.94 -9.58
CA TYR A 357 26.17 0.23 -8.77
C TYR A 357 27.38 0.80 -8.00
N LEU A 358 28.41 -0.02 -7.74
CA LEU A 358 29.59 0.35 -6.96
C LEU A 358 30.75 0.88 -7.82
N LEU A 359 30.68 0.73 -9.14
CA LEU A 359 31.69 1.25 -10.08
C LEU A 359 31.67 2.78 -10.23
N GLY A 360 30.71 3.47 -9.60
CA GLY A 360 30.72 4.92 -9.41
C GLY A 360 30.38 5.28 -7.96
N LYS A 361 31.39 5.28 -7.07
CA LYS A 361 31.37 5.83 -5.68
C LYS A 361 30.00 5.83 -4.99
N SER A 362 29.68 4.78 -4.20
CA SER A 362 28.63 4.73 -3.16
C SER A 362 27.67 5.94 -3.12
N ALA A 363 26.86 6.10 -4.17
CA ALA A 363 26.19 7.37 -4.39
C ALA A 363 25.01 7.49 -3.42
N LYS A 364 25.22 8.14 -2.28
CA LYS A 364 24.13 8.67 -1.44
C LYS A 364 23.29 9.68 -2.23
N GLU A 365 23.86 10.24 -3.30
CA GLU A 365 23.26 11.26 -4.15
C GLU A 365 23.65 11.06 -5.63
N VAL A 366 22.68 11.22 -6.53
CA VAL A 366 22.84 11.24 -7.99
C VAL A 366 22.52 12.66 -8.47
N VAL A 367 23.43 13.26 -9.22
CA VAL A 367 23.33 14.65 -9.69
C VAL A 367 23.07 14.67 -11.20
N PHE A 368 22.04 15.41 -11.62
CA PHE A 368 21.68 15.64 -13.01
C PHE A 368 21.97 17.09 -13.41
N ASP A 369 22.61 17.26 -14.56
CA ASP A 369 22.90 18.53 -15.21
C ASP A 369 22.92 18.35 -16.75
N GLU A 370 23.35 19.36 -17.49
CA GLU A 370 23.43 19.28 -18.96
C GLU A 370 24.42 18.22 -19.48
N HIS A 371 25.44 17.89 -18.71
CA HIS A 371 26.46 16.90 -19.08
C HIS A 371 26.10 15.50 -18.60
N ASN A 372 25.27 15.39 -17.56
CA ASN A 372 24.85 14.14 -16.95
C ASN A 372 23.31 14.02 -16.94
N ARG A 373 22.75 13.88 -18.14
CA ARG A 373 21.29 13.86 -18.36
C ARG A 373 20.63 12.53 -18.07
N GLN A 374 21.38 11.45 -17.86
CA GLN A 374 20.83 10.11 -17.63
C GLN A 374 21.63 9.35 -16.58
N ALA A 375 20.94 8.55 -15.76
CA ALA A 375 21.55 7.68 -14.78
C ALA A 375 20.73 6.39 -14.62
N THR A 376 21.40 5.25 -14.51
CA THR A 376 20.74 3.96 -14.26
C THR A 376 21.21 3.37 -12.94
N LEU A 377 20.27 2.99 -12.09
CA LEU A 377 20.52 2.31 -10.83
C LEU A 377 20.08 0.85 -10.93
N SER A 378 20.98 -0.08 -10.64
CA SER A 378 20.73 -1.52 -10.72
C SER A 378 20.72 -2.16 -9.34
N TYR A 379 19.70 -2.97 -9.07
CA TYR A 379 19.53 -3.70 -7.81
C TYR A 379 19.22 -5.17 -8.06
N ASN A 380 19.73 -6.01 -7.17
CA ASN A 380 19.36 -7.42 -7.04
C ASN A 380 18.26 -7.55 -5.99
N ILE A 381 17.13 -8.11 -6.40
CA ILE A 381 16.02 -8.46 -5.52
C ILE A 381 16.08 -9.96 -5.27
N LYS A 382 16.17 -10.35 -4.01
CA LYS A 382 16.17 -11.75 -3.58
C LYS A 382 15.15 -11.94 -2.47
N ILE A 383 14.39 -13.00 -2.54
CA ILE A 383 13.54 -13.41 -1.42
C ILE A 383 14.42 -14.15 -0.40
N GLN A 384 14.27 -13.85 0.87
CA GLN A 384 14.83 -14.63 1.98
C GLN A 384 13.70 -15.40 2.67
N GLY A 385 14.00 -16.51 3.33
CA GLY A 385 13.00 -17.43 3.88
C GLY A 385 12.54 -18.48 2.87
N HIS A 386 11.43 -19.15 3.17
CA HIS A 386 10.97 -20.31 2.41
C HIS A 386 10.41 -19.90 1.03
N GLN A 387 10.83 -20.60 -0.04
CA GLN A 387 10.40 -20.34 -1.41
C GLN A 387 10.05 -21.66 -2.09
N THR A 388 8.76 -21.87 -2.35
CA THR A 388 8.24 -23.09 -2.97
C THR A 388 7.78 -22.90 -4.41
N LYS A 389 7.62 -21.65 -4.85
CA LYS A 389 7.13 -21.28 -6.17
C LYS A 389 7.78 -19.98 -6.66
N THR A 390 7.61 -19.66 -7.93
CA THR A 390 7.98 -18.34 -8.49
C THR A 390 7.06 -17.28 -7.92
N TYR A 391 7.65 -16.21 -7.39
CA TYR A 391 6.91 -15.08 -6.85
C TYR A 391 6.78 -13.99 -7.91
N LYS A 392 5.62 -13.34 -7.98
CA LYS A 392 5.35 -12.26 -8.92
C LYS A 392 5.18 -10.95 -8.17
N PHE A 393 5.91 -9.93 -8.60
CA PHE A 393 5.88 -8.60 -8.01
C PHE A 393 5.58 -7.53 -9.06
N GLU A 394 4.97 -6.46 -8.60
CA GLU A 394 4.92 -5.18 -9.28
C GLU A 394 5.93 -4.25 -8.59
N ALA A 395 6.85 -3.67 -9.37
CA ALA A 395 7.84 -2.72 -8.89
C ALA A 395 7.58 -1.34 -9.49
N TYR A 396 7.56 -0.31 -8.67
CA TYR A 396 7.35 1.07 -9.13
C TYR A 396 8.03 2.10 -8.22
N ILE A 397 8.26 3.30 -8.74
CA ILE A 397 8.94 4.36 -7.99
C ILE A 397 7.92 5.38 -7.50
N LYS A 398 7.98 5.75 -6.21
CA LYS A 398 7.26 6.89 -5.64
C LYS A 398 8.20 8.08 -5.45
N GLN A 399 7.63 9.29 -5.47
CA GLN A 399 8.32 10.56 -5.22
C GLN A 399 9.40 10.91 -6.26
N VAL A 400 9.12 10.60 -7.52
CA VAL A 400 9.97 11.00 -8.66
C VAL A 400 9.80 12.50 -8.92
N PRO A 401 10.89 13.27 -9.10
CA PRO A 401 10.82 14.67 -9.50
C PRO A 401 10.08 14.83 -10.85
N PRO A 402 9.17 15.80 -11.01
CA PRO A 402 8.50 16.08 -12.29
C PRO A 402 9.47 16.34 -13.46
N SER A 403 10.66 16.83 -13.16
CA SER A 403 11.74 17.12 -14.12
C SER A 403 12.45 15.86 -14.67
N LEU A 404 12.14 14.66 -14.16
CA LEU A 404 12.73 13.40 -14.61
C LEU A 404 11.69 12.48 -15.26
N ASN A 405 12.10 11.80 -16.33
CA ASN A 405 11.45 10.58 -16.79
C ASN A 405 12.09 9.38 -16.09
N VAL A 406 11.26 8.47 -15.59
CA VAL A 406 11.70 7.22 -14.98
C VAL A 406 11.29 6.05 -15.87
N GLN A 407 12.17 5.07 -15.98
CA GLN A 407 11.87 3.77 -16.58
C GLN A 407 12.32 2.68 -15.63
N VAL A 408 11.47 1.68 -15.41
CA VAL A 408 11.80 0.50 -14.59
C VAL A 408 11.88 -0.70 -15.54
N ASN A 409 13.04 -1.35 -15.63
CA ASN A 409 13.35 -2.41 -16.59
C ASN A 409 13.03 -2.02 -18.05
N GLY A 410 13.25 -0.76 -18.42
CA GLY A 410 12.99 -0.24 -19.77
C GLY A 410 11.51 0.00 -20.10
N HIS A 411 10.59 -0.24 -19.15
CA HIS A 411 9.18 0.13 -19.32
C HIS A 411 8.98 1.59 -18.92
N SER A 412 8.32 2.37 -19.80
CA SER A 412 7.96 3.78 -19.58
C SER A 412 6.73 3.95 -18.68
N THR A 413 6.06 2.85 -18.34
CA THR A 413 5.07 2.82 -17.29
C THR A 413 5.83 2.83 -15.97
N ASP A 414 5.46 3.68 -15.02
CA ASP A 414 6.09 3.74 -13.69
C ASP A 414 6.11 2.41 -12.93
N ARG A 415 5.52 1.34 -13.50
CA ARG A 415 5.40 -0.02 -13.00
C ARG A 415 6.09 -1.02 -13.93
N ALA A 416 6.83 -1.95 -13.35
CA ALA A 416 7.40 -3.12 -14.00
C ALA A 416 7.00 -4.41 -13.27
N TYR A 417 6.82 -5.49 -14.02
CA TYR A 417 6.55 -6.81 -13.46
C TYR A 417 7.83 -7.60 -13.31
N ILE A 418 8.03 -8.21 -12.14
CA ILE A 418 9.23 -8.96 -11.79
C ILE A 418 8.81 -10.35 -11.33
N GLU A 419 9.38 -11.37 -11.95
CA GLU A 419 9.24 -12.75 -11.50
C GLU A 419 10.55 -13.18 -10.82
N ILE A 420 10.44 -13.76 -9.63
CA ILE A 420 11.59 -14.25 -8.85
C ILE A 420 11.40 -15.75 -8.63
N PRO A 421 12.15 -16.61 -9.36
CA PRO A 421 12.10 -18.06 -9.16
C PRO A 421 12.68 -18.47 -7.80
N PRO A 422 12.31 -19.65 -7.26
CA PRO A 422 12.83 -20.15 -5.99
C PRO A 422 14.36 -20.17 -5.94
N GLY A 423 14.93 -19.61 -4.88
CA GLY A 423 16.36 -19.56 -4.60
C GLY A 423 17.16 -18.58 -5.47
N LYS A 424 16.54 -17.95 -6.47
CA LYS A 424 17.19 -17.03 -7.41
C LYS A 424 16.97 -15.57 -7.00
N SER A 425 17.79 -14.70 -7.57
CA SER A 425 17.59 -13.24 -7.53
C SER A 425 17.19 -12.75 -8.91
N SER A 426 16.40 -11.69 -8.95
CA SER A 426 16.08 -10.97 -10.19
C SER A 426 16.67 -9.57 -10.14
N ARG A 427 17.20 -9.11 -11.28
CA ARG A 427 17.75 -7.77 -11.44
C ARG A 427 16.61 -6.80 -11.75
N ILE A 428 16.67 -5.61 -11.15
CA ILE A 428 15.85 -4.47 -11.51
C ILE A 428 16.77 -3.30 -11.86
N ASP A 429 16.51 -2.69 -13.02
CA ASP A 429 17.21 -1.52 -13.51
C ASP A 429 16.25 -0.33 -13.52
N ILE A 430 16.66 0.76 -12.88
CA ILE A 430 15.87 2.00 -12.77
C ILE A 430 16.64 3.08 -13.49
N ALA A 431 16.16 3.48 -14.66
CA ALA A 431 16.75 4.53 -15.47
C ALA A 431 16.02 5.86 -15.23
N PHE A 432 16.78 6.90 -14.94
CA PHE A 432 16.32 8.28 -14.82
C PHE A 432 16.89 9.09 -15.98
N ALA A 433 16.06 9.90 -16.62
CA ALA A 433 16.46 10.80 -17.70
C ALA A 433 15.88 12.19 -17.50
N LEU A 434 16.73 13.22 -17.61
CA LEU A 434 16.36 14.62 -17.49
C LEU A 434 15.51 15.05 -18.70
N ARG A 435 14.33 15.62 -18.42
CA ARG A 435 13.44 16.19 -19.44
C ARG A 435 14.06 17.44 -20.07
N ASP A 436 13.62 17.80 -21.27
CA ASP A 436 14.09 19.02 -21.94
C ASP A 436 13.69 20.31 -21.20
N SER A 437 12.57 20.27 -20.49
CA SER A 437 12.16 21.31 -19.54
C SER A 437 12.37 20.79 -18.11
N TYR A 438 13.33 21.35 -17.39
CA TYR A 438 13.64 20.96 -16.01
C TYR A 438 13.90 22.18 -15.11
N SER A 439 13.60 22.02 -13.82
CA SER A 439 13.91 22.98 -12.77
C SER A 439 14.84 22.39 -11.73
N ALA A 440 15.54 23.27 -10.99
CA ALA A 440 16.34 22.86 -9.86
C ALA A 440 15.45 22.23 -8.79
N GLU A 441 15.67 20.94 -8.52
CA GLU A 441 14.84 20.14 -7.62
C GLU A 441 15.69 19.13 -6.87
N THR A 442 15.18 18.65 -5.75
CA THR A 442 15.84 17.58 -5.00
C THR A 442 14.79 16.67 -4.39
N SER A 443 14.93 15.36 -4.61
CA SER A 443 14.02 14.36 -4.02
C SER A 443 14.77 13.12 -3.54
N THR A 444 14.10 12.33 -2.69
CA THR A 444 14.57 11.01 -2.26
C THR A 444 13.52 9.98 -2.64
N PRO A 445 13.56 9.45 -3.88
CA PRO A 445 12.55 8.53 -4.34
C PRO A 445 12.60 7.20 -3.56
N LYS A 446 11.49 6.48 -3.61
CA LYS A 446 11.37 5.15 -2.98
C LYS A 446 11.01 4.12 -4.03
N LEU A 447 11.74 3.01 -4.05
CA LEU A 447 11.37 1.82 -4.79
C LEU A 447 10.34 1.03 -3.98
N ILE A 448 9.17 0.82 -4.56
CA ILE A 448 8.11 -0.01 -3.98
C ILE A 448 8.10 -1.34 -4.70
N ILE A 449 8.21 -2.44 -3.97
CA ILE A 449 7.99 -3.78 -4.50
C ILE A 449 6.75 -4.35 -3.82
N ARG A 450 5.70 -4.59 -4.59
CA ARG A 450 4.43 -5.12 -4.12
C ARG A 450 4.21 -6.52 -4.68
N GLY A 451 3.96 -7.48 -3.79
CA GLY A 451 3.57 -8.82 -4.17
C GLY A 451 2.24 -8.81 -4.90
N ILE A 452 2.21 -9.46 -6.06
CA ILE A 452 0.98 -9.86 -6.75
C ILE A 452 0.62 -11.25 -6.25
N GLU A 453 1.62 -12.13 -6.18
CA GLU A 453 1.48 -13.48 -5.65
C GLU A 453 2.73 -13.86 -4.84
N PRO A 454 2.67 -13.88 -3.49
CA PRO A 454 1.52 -13.56 -2.64
C PRO A 454 1.38 -12.04 -2.39
N SER A 455 0.16 -11.57 -2.13
CA SER A 455 -0.16 -10.13 -2.08
C SER A 455 0.27 -9.40 -0.80
N ASP A 456 0.54 -10.15 0.25
CA ASP A 456 0.97 -9.70 1.58
C ASP A 456 2.47 -9.35 1.64
N LEU A 457 3.26 -9.90 0.71
CA LEU A 457 4.70 -9.64 0.64
C LEU A 457 4.99 -8.33 -0.09
N SER A 458 5.26 -7.26 0.66
CA SER A 458 5.62 -5.95 0.09
C SER A 458 6.75 -5.29 0.87
N THR A 459 7.53 -4.44 0.21
CA THR A 459 8.60 -3.67 0.84
C THR A 459 8.76 -2.31 0.16
N GLU A 460 9.21 -1.33 0.94
CA GLU A 460 9.66 -0.04 0.45
C GLU A 460 11.18 0.08 0.68
N TYR A 461 11.91 0.51 -0.34
CA TYR A 461 13.35 0.69 -0.27
C TYR A 461 13.75 2.10 -0.66
N PRO A 462 14.51 2.81 0.19
CA PRO A 462 14.95 4.17 -0.11
C PRO A 462 16.01 4.14 -1.21
N LEU A 463 15.79 4.93 -2.26
CA LEU A 463 16.79 5.15 -3.31
C LEU A 463 17.71 6.33 -2.94
N PRO A 464 18.85 6.47 -3.62
CA PRO A 464 19.71 7.66 -3.51
C PRO A 464 18.95 8.95 -3.71
N ARG A 465 19.44 10.02 -3.06
CA ARG A 465 18.93 11.37 -3.27
C ARG A 465 19.17 11.79 -4.72
N LEU A 466 18.16 12.27 -5.43
CA LEU A 466 18.31 12.83 -6.76
C LEU A 466 18.38 14.35 -6.65
N ARG A 467 19.41 14.97 -7.23
CA ARG A 467 19.59 16.41 -7.25
C ARG A 467 19.70 16.91 -8.69
N ILE A 468 18.82 17.82 -9.06
CA ILE A 468 18.79 18.44 -10.39
C ILE A 468 19.36 19.84 -10.25
N LEU A 469 20.44 20.14 -10.96
CA LEU A 469 21.00 21.48 -11.00
C LEU A 469 20.19 22.38 -11.94
N PRO A 470 20.11 23.69 -11.70
CA PRO A 470 19.43 24.60 -12.61
C PRO A 470 20.08 24.56 -14.00
N PRO A 471 19.31 24.79 -15.08
CA PRO A 471 19.89 24.97 -16.40
C PRO A 471 20.91 26.11 -16.37
N PRO A 472 22.03 26.00 -17.10
CA PRO A 472 22.94 27.13 -17.24
C PRO A 472 22.16 28.30 -17.83
N VAL A 473 22.27 29.45 -17.18
CA VAL A 473 21.61 30.67 -17.62
C VAL A 473 22.18 31.02 -18.99
N SER A 474 21.32 31.10 -20.01
CA SER A 474 21.75 31.52 -21.35
C SER A 474 22.31 32.94 -21.26
N ILE A 475 23.35 33.23 -22.04
CA ILE A 475 23.90 34.59 -22.19
C ILE A 475 22.79 35.59 -22.57
N SER A 476 21.78 35.14 -23.31
CA SER A 476 20.59 35.94 -23.64
C SER A 476 19.77 36.34 -22.41
N ASP A 477 19.61 35.44 -21.44
CA ASP A 477 18.76 35.65 -20.27
C ASP A 477 19.43 36.59 -19.25
N VAL A 478 20.77 36.72 -19.31
CA VAL A 478 21.53 37.73 -18.57
C VAL A 478 21.54 39.07 -19.31
N LEU A 479 21.73 39.07 -20.64
CA LEU A 479 21.84 40.30 -21.43
C LEU A 479 20.52 41.04 -21.61
N LEU A 480 19.40 40.33 -21.75
CA LEU A 480 18.08 40.94 -22.00
C LEU A 480 17.62 41.88 -20.87
N PRO A 481 17.64 41.48 -19.58
CA PRO A 481 17.33 42.41 -18.49
C PRO A 481 18.39 43.51 -18.34
N LEU A 482 19.67 43.22 -18.66
CA LEU A 482 20.71 44.25 -18.70
C LEU A 482 20.40 45.33 -19.75
N LEU A 483 19.83 44.94 -20.90
CA LEU A 483 19.40 45.84 -21.96
C LEU A 483 18.29 46.78 -21.49
N PHE A 484 17.34 46.28 -20.69
CA PHE A 484 16.28 47.11 -20.09
C PHE A 484 16.79 48.13 -19.07
N VAL A 485 17.98 47.93 -18.49
CA VAL A 485 18.65 48.92 -17.62
C VAL A 485 19.56 49.85 -18.43
N LEU A 486 20.27 49.32 -19.42
CA LEU A 486 21.20 50.09 -20.24
C LEU A 486 20.51 51.07 -21.19
N VAL A 487 19.34 50.73 -21.74
CA VAL A 487 18.57 51.62 -22.63
C VAL A 487 18.12 52.92 -21.92
N PRO A 488 17.47 52.89 -20.74
CA PRO A 488 17.14 54.12 -20.03
C PRO A 488 18.37 54.86 -19.51
N LEU A 489 19.44 54.16 -19.09
CA LEU A 489 20.69 54.80 -18.69
C LEU A 489 21.34 55.56 -19.85
N ALA A 490 21.35 54.97 -21.05
CA ALA A 490 21.84 55.62 -22.27
C ALA A 490 20.97 56.82 -22.64
N ALA A 491 19.64 56.75 -22.48
CA ALA A 491 18.74 57.87 -22.70
C ALA A 491 18.97 59.03 -21.71
N VAL A 492 19.24 58.73 -20.43
CA VAL A 492 19.60 59.73 -19.41
C VAL A 492 20.96 60.37 -19.72
N LEU A 493 21.96 59.58 -20.15
CA LEU A 493 23.26 60.10 -20.59
C LEU A 493 23.14 61.00 -21.83
N LEU A 494 22.34 60.61 -22.81
CA LEU A 494 22.05 61.44 -24.00
C LEU A 494 21.33 62.73 -23.63
N PHE A 495 20.37 62.68 -22.69
CA PHE A 495 19.67 63.85 -22.17
C PHE A 495 20.62 64.79 -21.41
N LEU A 496 21.54 64.25 -20.61
CA LEU A 496 22.57 65.04 -19.91
C LEU A 496 23.57 65.67 -20.89
N MET A 497 23.97 64.96 -21.95
CA MET A 497 24.82 65.53 -23.00
C MET A 497 24.11 66.62 -23.81
N PHE A 498 22.80 66.50 -24.05
CA PHE A 498 22.02 67.56 -24.71
C PHE A 498 21.76 68.77 -23.80
N ARG A 499 21.63 68.57 -22.48
CA ARG A 499 21.42 69.63 -21.50
C ARG A 499 22.69 70.44 -21.21
N ASN A 500 23.88 69.87 -21.40
CA ASN A 500 25.17 70.55 -21.17
C ASN A 500 25.62 71.49 -22.31
N LYS A 501 24.78 71.77 -23.31
CA LYS A 501 25.13 72.61 -24.47
C LYS A 501 24.53 74.03 -24.45
N SER A 502 24.20 74.53 -23.26
CA SER A 502 23.86 75.94 -23.01
C SER A 502 24.83 76.52 -21.99
N ILE A 503 26.05 76.83 -22.46
CA ILE A 503 27.08 77.52 -21.68
C ILE A 503 26.72 79.02 -21.62
N ALA A 504 26.69 79.55 -20.40
CA ALA A 504 26.49 80.95 -20.08
C ALA A 504 27.55 81.84 -20.75
N ARG A 505 27.11 82.97 -21.32
CA ARG A 505 27.96 84.02 -21.89
C ARG A 505 28.33 85.00 -20.78
N GLU A 506 29.60 85.15 -20.46
CA GLU A 506 30.10 86.14 -19.49
C GLU A 506 30.85 87.27 -20.22
N ASN A 507 30.53 88.53 -19.88
CA ASN A 507 31.12 89.75 -20.44
C ASN A 507 32.35 90.15 -19.58
N CYS A 508 33.42 90.72 -20.17
CA CYS A 508 34.70 90.93 -19.45
C CYS A 508 34.95 92.37 -18.91
N GLY A 509 33.91 93.19 -18.77
CA GLY A 509 33.95 94.47 -18.04
C GLY A 509 33.84 95.72 -18.91
N GLU A 510 33.74 96.89 -18.27
CA GLU A 510 33.68 98.22 -18.93
C GLU A 510 34.86 99.08 -18.45
N ILE A 511 35.53 99.80 -19.36
CA ILE A 511 36.56 100.81 -19.02
C ILE A 511 36.03 102.20 -19.30
N GLU A 512 36.14 103.10 -18.33
CA GLU A 512 35.80 104.52 -18.50
C GLU A 512 37.07 105.37 -18.51
N ILE A 513 37.25 106.16 -19.58
CA ILE A 513 38.45 106.98 -19.81
C ILE A 513 38.08 108.46 -19.77
N CYS A 514 38.78 109.23 -18.94
CA CYS A 514 38.63 110.67 -18.80
C CYS A 514 39.93 111.38 -19.20
N ILE A 515 39.85 112.34 -20.13
CA ILE A 515 41.02 113.07 -20.64
C ILE A 515 41.21 114.40 -19.90
N GLY A 516 42.41 114.66 -19.40
CA GLY A 516 42.82 115.96 -18.86
C GLY A 516 42.11 116.41 -17.57
N GLY A 517 41.74 115.49 -16.68
CA GLY A 517 41.15 115.81 -15.37
C GLY A 517 39.74 116.45 -15.42
N THR A 518 39.09 116.49 -16.58
CA THR A 518 37.74 117.05 -16.76
C THR A 518 36.65 115.98 -16.75
N SER A 519 35.40 116.37 -16.45
CA SER A 519 34.23 115.48 -16.29
C SER A 519 33.67 114.86 -17.58
N ASN A 520 34.41 114.92 -18.70
CA ASN A 520 34.00 114.31 -19.96
C ASN A 520 34.69 112.95 -20.10
N CYS A 521 33.98 111.88 -19.75
CA CYS A 521 34.49 110.51 -19.80
C CYS A 521 33.74 109.70 -20.87
N ASN A 522 34.47 108.86 -21.60
CA ASN A 522 33.90 107.90 -22.54
C ASN A 522 34.01 106.49 -21.95
N THR A 523 32.92 105.75 -21.98
CA THR A 523 32.88 104.34 -21.54
C THR A 523 33.00 103.42 -22.74
N PHE A 524 33.89 102.42 -22.64
CA PHE A 524 34.13 101.39 -23.63
C PHE A 524 33.77 100.03 -23.04
N ASP A 525 32.84 99.32 -23.68
CA ASP A 525 32.46 97.94 -23.32
C ASP A 525 33.46 96.97 -23.96
N LEU A 526 34.15 96.19 -23.13
CA LEU A 526 35.06 95.14 -23.58
C LEU A 526 34.21 93.90 -23.86
N GLY A 527 33.63 93.89 -25.06
CA GLY A 527 32.61 92.92 -25.46
C GLY A 527 33.00 91.44 -25.35
N THR A 528 31.98 90.58 -25.48
CA THR A 528 32.06 89.12 -25.32
C THR A 528 33.01 88.44 -26.32
N TYR A 529 33.88 87.57 -25.82
CA TYR A 529 34.69 86.67 -26.66
C TYR A 529 33.80 85.59 -27.31
N GLY A 530 33.74 85.56 -28.64
CA GLY A 530 33.16 84.43 -29.39
C GLY A 530 32.05 84.75 -30.39
N GLU A 531 32.42 85.33 -31.54
CA GLU A 531 31.73 85.07 -32.81
C GLU A 531 32.72 84.56 -33.86
N LEU A 532 32.49 83.33 -34.36
CA LEU A 532 33.18 82.75 -35.51
C LEU A 532 32.33 82.96 -36.76
N LYS A 533 32.71 83.94 -37.59
CA LYS A 533 32.34 83.95 -39.01
C LYS A 533 33.56 84.33 -39.85
N HIS A 534 34.05 83.36 -40.62
CA HIS A 534 35.05 83.51 -41.70
C HIS A 534 36.51 83.73 -41.28
N GLY A 535 37.05 82.82 -40.46
CA GLY A 535 38.41 82.30 -40.66
C GLY A 535 39.60 83.25 -40.46
N ILE A 536 39.43 84.35 -39.71
CA ILE A 536 40.53 85.17 -39.19
C ILE A 536 40.34 85.27 -37.67
N SER A 537 41.38 84.92 -36.91
CA SER A 537 41.39 84.99 -35.45
C SER A 537 41.37 86.46 -35.00
N LEU A 538 40.24 86.92 -34.47
CA LEU A 538 40.20 88.14 -33.64
C LEU A 538 40.56 87.73 -32.21
N GLY A 539 41.86 87.53 -31.98
CA GLY A 539 42.47 87.58 -30.65
C GLY A 539 42.95 89.00 -30.43
N ASP A 540 42.76 89.50 -29.22
CA ASP A 540 43.25 90.78 -28.69
C ASP A 540 42.35 91.99 -28.99
N PHE A 541 41.30 92.16 -28.17
CA PHE A 541 40.69 93.48 -28.00
C PHE A 541 41.67 94.35 -27.22
N GLN A 542 42.10 95.46 -27.84
CA GLN A 542 43.09 96.39 -27.33
C GLN A 542 42.47 97.79 -27.32
N VAL A 543 42.45 98.44 -26.15
CA VAL A 543 42.07 99.86 -26.05
C VAL A 543 43.36 100.68 -26.08
N GLU A 544 43.49 101.55 -27.08
CA GLU A 544 44.62 102.44 -27.27
C GLU A 544 44.38 103.77 -26.53
N LEU A 545 45.28 104.08 -25.61
CA LEU A 545 45.30 105.26 -24.75
C LEU A 545 46.55 106.08 -25.03
N GLY A 546 46.56 106.75 -26.19
CA GLY A 546 47.81 107.32 -26.73
C GLY A 546 48.77 106.19 -27.09
N ASP A 547 49.97 106.18 -26.52
CA ASP A 547 50.98 105.15 -26.78
C ASP A 547 50.84 103.90 -25.88
N ILE A 548 49.91 103.91 -24.91
CA ILE A 548 49.67 102.81 -23.96
C ILE A 548 48.49 101.96 -24.44
N PHE A 549 48.58 100.65 -24.24
CA PHE A 549 47.51 99.72 -24.58
C PHE A 549 46.97 98.99 -23.35
N ILE A 550 45.66 98.73 -23.33
CA ILE A 550 45.03 97.84 -22.34
C ILE A 550 44.42 96.65 -23.07
N GLN A 551 44.80 95.44 -22.66
CA GLN A 551 44.41 94.18 -23.29
C GLN A 551 43.81 93.21 -22.25
N ALA A 552 42.89 92.35 -22.68
CA ALA A 552 42.35 91.27 -21.85
C ALA A 552 43.07 89.95 -22.15
N GLU A 553 43.60 89.28 -21.12
CA GLU A 553 44.36 88.03 -21.27
C GLU A 553 43.57 86.80 -20.74
N GLN A 554 43.73 85.63 -21.38
CA GLN A 554 43.10 84.35 -20.99
C GLN A 554 44.03 83.48 -20.11
N PRO A 555 43.49 82.54 -19.29
CA PRO A 555 42.08 82.18 -19.10
C PRO A 555 41.54 82.48 -17.69
N THR A 556 40.29 82.94 -17.64
CA THR A 556 39.35 83.11 -16.50
C THR A 556 39.91 83.04 -15.06
N PRO A 557 39.65 84.06 -14.22
CA PRO A 557 38.85 85.27 -14.50
C PRO A 557 39.61 86.27 -15.42
N CYS A 558 38.90 86.94 -16.34
CA CYS A 558 39.44 87.92 -17.29
C CYS A 558 40.29 88.98 -16.58
N SER A 559 41.62 88.90 -16.70
CA SER A 559 42.56 89.92 -16.22
C SER A 559 42.85 90.93 -17.33
N LEU A 560 42.74 92.22 -17.00
CA LEU A 560 43.16 93.30 -17.89
C LEU A 560 44.63 93.59 -17.61
N ILE A 561 45.48 93.62 -18.62
CA ILE A 561 46.89 93.97 -18.49
C ILE A 561 47.18 95.26 -19.26
N VAL A 562 48.11 96.05 -18.74
CA VAL A 562 48.68 97.15 -19.50
C VAL A 562 49.80 96.62 -20.39
N SER A 563 49.84 97.02 -21.65
CA SER A 563 50.96 96.76 -22.55
C SER A 563 51.49 98.04 -23.22
N ASN A 564 52.77 98.04 -23.58
CA ASN A 564 53.50 99.09 -24.30
C ASN A 564 53.59 100.45 -23.57
N VAL A 565 53.91 100.48 -22.27
CA VAL A 565 54.13 101.75 -21.55
C VAL A 565 55.45 102.41 -22.00
N PRO A 566 55.45 103.59 -22.65
CA PRO A 566 56.69 104.26 -23.08
C PRO A 566 57.56 104.68 -21.89
N GLU A 567 58.89 104.68 -22.06
CA GLU A 567 59.85 105.00 -20.98
C GLU A 567 59.69 106.41 -20.36
N HIS A 568 59.01 107.33 -21.04
CA HIS A 568 58.76 108.69 -20.55
C HIS A 568 57.42 108.83 -19.80
N LEU A 569 56.60 107.78 -19.75
CA LEU A 569 55.30 107.75 -19.05
C LEU A 569 55.36 106.82 -17.83
N ARG A 570 54.56 107.15 -16.82
CA ARG A 570 54.26 106.27 -15.69
C ARG A 570 52.77 106.17 -15.47
N ILE A 571 52.32 104.97 -15.15
CA ILE A 571 50.92 104.73 -14.76
C ILE A 571 50.91 104.52 -13.26
N ILE A 572 50.04 105.23 -12.56
CA ILE A 572 49.90 105.15 -11.10
C ILE A 572 48.49 104.70 -10.77
N GLY A 573 48.36 103.55 -10.14
CA GLY A 573 47.11 102.99 -9.60
C GLY A 573 47.24 102.78 -8.10
N ALA A 574 46.25 103.19 -7.31
CA ALA A 574 46.23 103.04 -5.85
C ALA A 574 47.50 103.53 -5.10
N GLY A 575 48.25 104.47 -5.69
CA GLY A 575 49.50 105.01 -5.12
C GLY A 575 50.78 104.23 -5.46
N THR A 576 50.69 103.18 -6.29
CA THR A 576 51.83 102.40 -6.80
C THR A 576 51.98 102.55 -8.31
N GLU A 577 53.22 102.50 -8.79
CA GLU A 577 53.54 102.49 -10.22
C GLU A 577 53.17 101.13 -10.83
N VAL A 578 52.41 101.16 -11.92
CA VAL A 578 51.99 99.99 -12.71
C VAL A 578 52.93 99.89 -13.91
N LEU A 579 53.57 98.74 -14.06
CA LEU A 579 54.54 98.47 -15.11
C LEU A 579 53.90 97.76 -16.31
N ASP A 580 54.65 97.71 -17.40
CA ASP A 580 54.28 96.96 -18.58
C ASP A 580 54.07 95.47 -18.26
N GLY A 581 52.91 94.92 -18.64
CA GLY A 581 52.48 93.55 -18.34
C GLY A 581 51.73 93.38 -17.01
N ASP A 582 51.62 94.43 -16.18
CA ASP A 582 50.91 94.32 -14.90
C ASP A 582 49.39 94.27 -15.10
N ALA A 583 48.74 93.48 -14.24
CA ALA A 583 47.30 93.36 -14.20
C ALA A 583 46.65 94.59 -13.53
N LEU A 584 45.60 95.10 -14.15
CA LEU A 584 44.70 96.11 -13.64
C LEU A 584 43.58 95.46 -12.83
N TYR A 585 43.25 96.08 -11.70
CA TYR A 585 42.23 95.61 -10.79
C TYR A 585 40.90 96.35 -11.03
N TYR A 586 39.81 95.58 -11.05
CA TYR A 586 38.47 96.15 -11.12
C TYR A 586 38.17 97.04 -9.89
N GLY A 587 37.50 98.15 -10.11
CA GLY A 587 37.17 99.17 -9.11
C GLY A 587 38.26 100.22 -8.89
N GLU A 588 39.44 100.06 -9.49
CA GLU A 588 40.55 101.01 -9.32
C GLU A 588 40.57 102.11 -10.40
N ARG A 589 41.17 103.25 -10.03
CA ARG A 589 41.46 104.37 -10.92
C ARG A 589 42.96 104.50 -11.12
N TYR A 590 43.34 104.62 -12.39
CA TYR A 590 44.71 104.76 -12.84
C TYR A 590 44.92 106.15 -13.43
N SER A 591 46.10 106.71 -13.22
CA SER A 591 46.50 108.01 -13.75
C SER A 591 47.82 107.87 -14.51
N VAL A 592 47.87 108.40 -15.73
CA VAL A 592 49.08 108.42 -16.56
C VAL A 592 49.76 109.77 -16.39
N VAL A 593 51.04 109.77 -16.03
CA VAL A 593 51.85 110.98 -15.79
C VAL A 593 53.14 110.95 -16.60
N GLU A 594 53.60 112.10 -17.06
CA GLU A 594 54.88 112.24 -17.78
C GLU A 594 56.04 112.46 -16.80
N LEU A 595 57.15 111.75 -17.00
CA LEU A 595 58.34 111.86 -16.17
C LEU A 595 59.00 113.24 -16.30
N GLY A 596 59.07 113.98 -15.19
CA GLY A 596 59.75 115.27 -15.10
C GLY A 596 58.85 116.51 -15.19
N GLN A 597 57.53 116.34 -15.33
CA GLN A 597 56.55 117.44 -15.25
C GLN A 597 55.80 117.48 -13.90
N PRO A 598 55.36 118.66 -13.41
CA PRO A 598 54.60 118.76 -12.15
C PRO A 598 53.16 118.23 -12.27
N SER A 599 52.96 117.04 -11.70
CA SER A 599 51.77 116.46 -11.02
C SER A 599 50.37 116.44 -11.65
N GLU A 600 50.10 117.03 -12.82
CA GLU A 600 48.80 116.82 -13.48
C GLU A 600 48.82 115.57 -14.38
N PRO A 601 47.85 114.65 -14.25
CA PRO A 601 47.77 113.46 -15.09
C PRO A 601 47.37 113.83 -16.53
N LEU A 602 48.06 113.23 -17.50
CA LEU A 602 47.72 113.31 -18.92
C LEU A 602 46.33 112.72 -19.17
N TYR A 603 46.07 111.55 -18.59
CA TYR A 603 44.80 110.82 -18.66
C TYR A 603 44.53 110.10 -17.34
N SER A 604 43.26 109.90 -17.01
CA SER A 604 42.86 108.97 -15.95
C SER A 604 41.78 108.02 -16.45
N PHE A 605 41.83 106.77 -16.01
CA PHE A 605 40.84 105.76 -16.38
C PHE A 605 40.46 104.89 -15.18
N ALA A 606 39.22 104.40 -15.19
CA ALA A 606 38.66 103.50 -14.19
C ALA A 606 38.25 102.18 -14.86
N VAL A 607 38.51 101.08 -14.16
CA VAL A 607 38.14 99.74 -14.62
C VAL A 607 36.95 99.26 -13.78
N TYR A 608 35.85 98.85 -14.40
CA TYR A 608 34.65 98.39 -13.68
C TYR A 608 34.31 96.93 -13.96
N GLU A 609 33.81 96.24 -12.94
CA GLU A 609 33.33 94.87 -13.08
C GLU A 609 32.15 94.79 -14.08
N PRO A 610 32.04 93.69 -14.83
CA PRO A 610 30.91 93.49 -15.74
C PRO A 610 29.58 93.45 -14.97
N LYS A 611 28.61 94.26 -15.41
CA LYS A 611 27.24 94.20 -14.87
C LYS A 611 26.59 92.87 -15.26
N ALA A 612 26.16 92.10 -14.26
CA ALA A 612 25.42 90.85 -14.48
C ALA A 612 24.10 91.11 -15.25
N PRO A 613 23.74 90.27 -16.24
CA PRO A 613 22.47 90.42 -16.95
C PRO A 613 21.28 90.16 -16.02
N ALA A 614 20.29 91.04 -16.02
CA ALA A 614 19.07 90.90 -15.22
C ALA A 614 18.26 89.66 -15.65
N VAL A 615 18.04 88.71 -14.72
CA VAL A 615 17.26 87.50 -14.96
C VAL A 615 15.86 87.65 -14.35
N ASN A 616 14.82 87.44 -15.17
CA ASN A 616 13.41 87.42 -14.80
C ASN A 616 13.03 86.06 -14.17
N ASP A 617 12.66 86.04 -12.89
CA ASP A 617 12.11 84.87 -12.20
C ASP A 617 10.58 84.83 -12.28
N ASN A 618 10.02 83.76 -12.84
CA ASN A 618 8.65 83.31 -12.58
C ASN A 618 8.62 81.77 -12.63
N LEU A 619 8.55 81.16 -11.44
CA LEU A 619 8.37 79.74 -11.17
C LEU A 619 7.06 79.61 -10.37
N ASN A 620 6.12 78.77 -10.82
CA ASN A 620 4.95 78.38 -10.03
C ASN A 620 4.92 76.85 -9.82
N THR A 621 4.90 76.51 -8.54
CA THR A 621 4.59 75.25 -7.84
C THR A 621 3.09 75.08 -7.61
N GLU A 622 2.61 73.83 -7.45
CA GLU A 622 1.46 73.37 -6.62
C GLU A 622 1.41 71.81 -6.74
N GLN A 623 1.48 70.94 -5.70
CA GLN A 623 0.60 70.64 -4.54
C GLN A 623 -0.90 70.57 -4.92
N GLU A 624 -1.76 69.63 -4.54
CA GLU A 624 -1.84 68.76 -3.35
C GLU A 624 -2.97 67.68 -3.51
N SER A 625 -2.90 66.62 -2.69
CA SER A 625 -3.94 65.87 -1.94
C SER A 625 -5.45 65.98 -2.31
N THR A 626 -6.19 64.85 -2.31
CA THR A 626 -7.19 64.50 -1.25
C THR A 626 -8.00 63.21 -1.53
N THR A 627 -8.32 62.53 -0.42
CA THR A 627 -9.30 61.46 -0.13
C THR A 627 -10.76 61.89 -0.33
N ASP A 628 -11.67 60.98 -0.71
CA ASP A 628 -12.70 60.41 0.19
C ASP A 628 -13.70 59.42 -0.46
N THR A 629 -14.28 58.65 0.45
CA THR A 629 -15.11 57.43 0.49
C THR A 629 -16.57 57.49 -0.02
N ILE A 630 -17.27 56.33 0.15
CA ILE A 630 -18.74 56.07 0.27
C ILE A 630 -19.38 55.47 -1.00
N GLU A 631 -20.20 54.40 -1.03
CA GLU A 631 -20.73 53.36 -0.11
C GLU A 631 -21.45 52.28 -0.98
N GLU A 632 -21.48 51.05 -0.45
CA GLU A 632 -22.62 50.09 -0.40
C GLU A 632 -23.42 49.71 -1.69
N ASP A 633 -23.78 48.44 -1.96
CA ASP A 633 -24.60 47.59 -1.10
C ASP A 633 -24.72 46.16 -1.70
N LEU A 634 -24.75 45.16 -0.79
CA LEU A 634 -25.70 44.02 -0.64
C LEU A 634 -26.22 43.27 -1.91
N ASN A 635 -26.49 41.97 -1.95
CA ASN A 635 -26.64 40.94 -0.92
C ASN A 635 -26.77 39.54 -1.58
N TYR A 636 -26.31 38.53 -0.84
CA TYR A 636 -26.84 37.17 -0.60
C TYR A 636 -27.28 36.23 -1.74
N GLY A 637 -26.72 35.02 -1.62
CA GLY A 637 -27.14 33.75 -2.20
C GLY A 637 -26.10 32.69 -1.92
#